data_AF-A0ABD5VG99-F1
#
_entry.id   AF-A0ABD5VG99-F1
#
_cell.length_a   1.000
_cell.length_b   1.000
_cell.length_c   1.000
_cell.angle_alpha   90.00
_cell.angle_beta   90.00
_cell.angle_gamma   90.00
#
_symmetry.space_group_name_H-M   'P 1'
#
loop_
_entity.id
_entity.type
_entity.pdbx_description
1 polymer ?
#
loop_
_entity_poly.entity_id
_entity_poly.type
_entity_poly.pdbx_seq_one_letter_code
_entity_poly.pdbx_strand_id
1 'polypeptide(L)'
;MRRRTFLASLSGTATTLGLTGALGSQPAAAASGTVDFLEFDSSASLLDANRNLLTDDALVAVKAEASAFNVDDDGNGDAVDYGSTDIPLVAVDERSGGGAVVGFGAELVSDGANFQSGNEEFLLNVWDAYLGGSGTVLYDEGHDQYDTLTTFSNMANYAETQESYAVSATSTLADDLSTADAVWITSPSAAFTASEQSALKDFVDDGGVAFVHDTADYSNFDETQNLNDLANGLDLAFRFNDDQVLDTESNTNGTSYRVQTTRFDATFDFFADRKGMEIDPNANHVVDVKDVTDGDTVDIEFDSGRRENIRVLGLDTPEKEQYQQYERTQEWEGLESLTYLADWGANATDWAKGELSGKTVEIAFDDAEPGIFDQFDRLLAYIYYDGTGDGTRSEFYNLRTVQNGYARVYSSSFSKHDAFMSAESQAQADAVNVWGASDPDASDPIRNRDADDLFFPTAASVRTSSGAIDASRVPVVAESEATQTGSPSVTYSDVPLAGLDEPNNVALVGAPLVDESYEQAEDYAVDTSTYENFVFTANLANYLGSKSGKVVVDGGHGQFSAGYALSAEETAYFQRFLEGVDTDYDQVNDVTSTNLADAKAVVVSSPPQAFTSSELDALSSFAANGGAVVLVGGSETTATARSNLHEVASALGSDLRLSDDQVEDATNNVNSDATVPTTTRFDTSFPLFSALETSGGSTGTGDVDLVKVHADAEGTESENLNDEYVVFENVGDAAVDLTNYEVSDAADNTYVFSEFSLDAGAQVTLHTGSGTDTSTDVYWGESGGVWNNTGDTVTVVDDAGSTVLSVTYEDDGFDDTGDDGGTSPSGMAITNVSEDGATLNDEYVVVENGGSSAVDMSGWTLSDAAGYTYQFPSGFTLDVNSTVKVHTGKGTDTSTDLYWGYESAVWNNGGDTATLTDDAGTTVDTYSY
;
A
#
# COMPACT_ATOMS: atom_id res chain seq x y z
N MET A 1 13.36 -9.77 4.21
CA MET A 1 14.43 -10.46 3.44
C MET A 1 14.45 -12.00 3.64
N ARG A 2 13.29 -12.66 3.76
CA ARG A 2 13.18 -14.13 3.91
C ARG A 2 12.33 -14.88 2.87
N ARG A 3 12.01 -14.25 1.72
CA ARG A 3 11.41 -14.95 0.56
C ARG A 3 12.43 -15.69 -0.34
N ARG A 4 13.74 -15.60 -0.04
CA ARG A 4 14.83 -16.35 -0.72
C ARG A 4 14.85 -17.88 -0.52
N THR A 5 13.90 -18.47 0.23
CA THR A 5 13.97 -19.90 0.63
C THR A 5 12.97 -20.81 -0.09
N PHE A 6 12.03 -20.26 -0.86
CA PHE A 6 10.90 -21.04 -1.42
C PHE A 6 11.32 -22.13 -2.42
N LEU A 7 12.39 -21.95 -3.18
CA LEU A 7 12.86 -22.96 -4.15
C LEU A 7 13.98 -23.89 -3.62
N ALA A 8 14.58 -23.60 -2.47
CA ALA A 8 15.56 -24.50 -1.87
C ALA A 8 14.91 -25.76 -1.28
N SER A 9 13.67 -25.69 -0.79
CA SER A 9 13.00 -26.80 -0.09
C SER A 9 12.23 -27.76 -1.00
N LEU A 10 11.83 -27.36 -2.21
CA LEU A 10 11.26 -28.27 -3.22
C LEU A 10 12.29 -29.24 -3.83
N SER A 11 13.59 -28.97 -3.65
CA SER A 11 14.68 -29.90 -3.99
C SER A 11 14.94 -30.98 -2.93
N GLY A 12 14.18 -30.95 -1.82
CA GLY A 12 14.53 -31.61 -0.55
C GLY A 12 13.78 -32.88 -0.17
N THR A 13 13.17 -33.65 -1.10
CA THR A 13 12.61 -34.97 -0.71
C THR A 13 12.69 -36.06 -1.79
N ALA A 14 13.88 -36.35 -2.30
CA ALA A 14 14.15 -37.60 -3.02
C ALA A 14 14.56 -38.71 -2.03
N THR A 15 13.57 -39.43 -1.48
CA THR A 15 13.81 -40.72 -0.81
C THR A 15 14.56 -41.68 -1.73
N THR A 16 15.65 -42.25 -1.23
CA THR A 16 16.55 -43.16 -1.93
C THR A 16 15.89 -44.49 -2.30
N LEU A 17 15.43 -44.62 -3.53
CA LEU A 17 15.16 -45.90 -4.19
C LEU A 17 15.87 -45.92 -5.54
N GLY A 18 16.94 -46.71 -5.62
CA GLY A 18 17.83 -46.75 -6.77
C GLY A 18 17.13 -47.19 -8.06
N LEU A 19 17.10 -46.28 -9.03
CA LEU A 19 17.15 -46.60 -10.45
C LEU A 19 17.98 -45.51 -11.13
N THR A 20 19.05 -45.97 -11.79
CA THR A 20 19.92 -45.18 -12.66
C THR A 20 19.10 -44.47 -13.74
N GLY A 21 18.95 -43.16 -13.60
CA GLY A 21 18.38 -42.24 -14.59
C GLY A 21 18.91 -40.84 -14.29
N ALA A 22 19.49 -40.19 -15.29
CA ALA A 22 20.23 -38.93 -15.17
C ALA A 22 19.32 -37.77 -14.71
N LEU A 23 19.60 -37.22 -13.53
CA LEU A 23 19.30 -35.83 -13.21
C LEU A 23 20.65 -35.12 -13.16
N GLY A 24 21.10 -34.67 -14.33
CA GLY A 24 22.13 -33.66 -14.39
C GLY A 24 21.52 -32.35 -13.93
N SER A 25 22.29 -31.55 -13.19
CA SER A 25 22.25 -30.11 -13.34
C SER A 25 22.09 -29.82 -14.83
N GLN A 26 20.94 -29.31 -15.26
CA GLN A 26 20.88 -28.71 -16.58
C GLN A 26 21.92 -27.60 -16.55
N PRO A 27 22.98 -27.64 -17.38
CA PRO A 27 23.61 -26.40 -17.76
C PRO A 27 22.49 -25.52 -18.29
N ALA A 28 22.56 -24.19 -18.08
CA ALA A 28 21.82 -23.26 -18.92
C ALA A 28 21.88 -23.83 -20.34
N ALA A 29 20.73 -24.16 -20.92
CA ALA A 29 20.71 -24.68 -22.27
C ALA A 29 21.34 -23.57 -23.11
N ALA A 30 22.61 -23.74 -23.48
CA ALA A 30 23.28 -22.80 -24.35
C ALA A 30 22.41 -22.75 -25.60
N ALA A 31 21.69 -21.64 -25.76
CA ALA A 31 20.94 -21.39 -26.97
C ALA A 31 21.97 -21.52 -28.10
N SER A 32 21.76 -22.52 -28.95
CA SER A 32 22.73 -22.86 -29.99
C SER A 32 22.46 -21.94 -31.17
N GLY A 33 22.91 -20.69 -31.08
CA GLY A 33 22.56 -19.65 -32.03
C GLY A 33 23.45 -18.42 -31.96
N THR A 34 23.21 -17.52 -32.91
CA THR A 34 23.68 -16.14 -32.91
C THR A 34 22.42 -15.28 -32.87
N VAL A 35 22.42 -14.16 -32.17
CA VAL A 35 21.30 -13.19 -32.20
C VAL A 35 20.89 -12.94 -33.65
N ASP A 36 19.58 -12.95 -33.94
CA ASP A 36 19.08 -13.03 -35.31
C ASP A 36 19.36 -11.75 -36.13
N PHE A 37 19.21 -10.58 -35.50
CA PHE A 37 19.58 -9.26 -35.99
C PHE A 37 19.84 -8.35 -34.78
N LEU A 38 20.13 -7.06 -35.01
CA LEU A 38 20.07 -5.99 -34.01
C LEU A 38 19.29 -4.82 -34.59
N GLU A 39 18.56 -4.08 -33.74
CA GLU A 39 17.83 -2.86 -34.10
C GLU A 39 18.50 -1.63 -33.47
N PHE A 40 18.78 -0.60 -34.26
CA PHE A 40 19.29 0.68 -33.76
C PHE A 40 18.24 1.75 -34.07
N ASP A 41 17.44 2.12 -33.06
CA ASP A 41 16.48 3.23 -33.17
C ASP A 41 17.23 4.55 -33.03
N SER A 42 17.06 5.43 -34.02
CA SER A 42 17.65 6.78 -34.02
C SER A 42 19.16 6.75 -33.80
N SER A 43 19.86 5.96 -34.62
CA SER A 43 21.31 5.77 -34.49
C SER A 43 22.13 6.88 -35.13
N ALA A 44 23.19 7.30 -34.45
CA ALA A 44 24.37 7.90 -35.04
C ALA A 44 25.37 6.82 -35.50
N SER A 45 26.33 7.22 -36.33
CA SER A 45 27.49 6.40 -36.69
C SER A 45 28.73 6.78 -35.88
N LEU A 46 29.77 5.97 -35.95
CA LEU A 46 31.03 6.23 -35.22
C LEU A 46 32.13 6.73 -36.16
N LEU A 47 33.12 7.48 -35.66
CA LEU A 47 34.26 8.03 -36.39
C LEU A 47 35.59 7.60 -35.77
N ASP A 48 36.70 7.82 -36.48
CA ASP A 48 38.03 7.64 -35.90
C ASP A 48 38.37 8.76 -34.90
N ALA A 49 39.44 8.58 -34.12
CA ALA A 49 39.91 9.58 -33.15
C ALA A 49 40.19 10.98 -33.72
N ASN A 50 40.32 11.12 -35.04
CA ASN A 50 40.53 12.40 -35.72
C ASN A 50 39.25 12.93 -36.39
N ARG A 51 38.08 12.35 -36.07
CA ARG A 51 36.77 12.66 -36.66
C ARG A 51 36.72 12.43 -38.19
N ASN A 52 37.38 11.39 -38.69
CA ASN A 52 37.24 10.89 -40.06
C ASN A 52 36.56 9.50 -40.07
N LEU A 53 36.37 8.91 -41.26
CA LEU A 53 35.78 7.58 -41.41
C LEU A 53 36.56 6.51 -40.60
N LEU A 54 35.89 5.87 -39.65
CA LEU A 54 36.37 4.71 -38.92
C LEU A 54 36.32 3.49 -39.84
N THR A 55 37.51 3.05 -40.27
CA THR A 55 37.69 1.91 -41.19
C THR A 55 38.60 0.83 -40.61
N ASP A 56 39.00 0.98 -39.35
CA ASP A 56 39.76 -0.03 -38.63
C ASP A 56 38.80 -1.09 -38.08
N ASP A 57 38.64 -2.18 -38.82
CA ASP A 57 37.76 -3.30 -38.44
C ASP A 57 38.14 -3.92 -37.08
N ALA A 58 39.37 -3.73 -36.59
CA ALA A 58 39.76 -4.22 -35.28
C ALA A 58 39.05 -3.51 -34.12
N LEU A 59 38.46 -2.33 -34.37
CA LEU A 59 37.68 -1.58 -33.40
C LEU A 59 36.17 -1.78 -33.57
N VAL A 60 35.68 -2.31 -34.70
CA VAL A 60 34.26 -2.25 -35.08
C VAL A 60 33.59 -3.60 -34.90
N ALA A 61 32.65 -3.69 -33.95
CA ALA A 61 31.91 -4.91 -33.67
C ALA A 61 30.66 -5.07 -34.54
N VAL A 62 29.96 -3.96 -34.83
CA VAL A 62 28.69 -3.96 -35.59
C VAL A 62 28.73 -2.88 -36.67
N LYS A 63 28.23 -3.23 -37.86
CA LYS A 63 28.09 -2.32 -39.00
C LYS A 63 26.63 -2.25 -39.45
N ALA A 64 26.22 -1.14 -40.04
CA ALA A 64 24.92 -1.05 -40.71
C ALA A 64 24.91 -1.89 -42.01
N GLU A 65 23.71 -2.28 -42.46
CA GLU A 65 23.54 -2.94 -43.75
C GLU A 65 23.97 -2.02 -44.90
N ALA A 66 24.34 -2.61 -46.05
CA ALA A 66 24.86 -1.84 -47.19
C ALA A 66 23.83 -0.87 -47.82
N SER A 67 22.56 -0.99 -47.44
CA SER A 67 21.45 -0.11 -47.81
C SER A 67 21.37 1.16 -46.97
N ALA A 68 22.04 1.19 -45.81
CA ALA A 68 22.02 2.33 -44.90
C ALA A 68 22.86 3.51 -45.41
N PHE A 69 22.50 4.72 -45.00
CA PHE A 69 23.18 5.96 -45.35
C PHE A 69 23.06 7.00 -44.24
N ASN A 70 24.05 7.89 -44.14
CA ASN A 70 24.06 9.00 -43.19
C ASN A 70 23.22 10.18 -43.69
N VAL A 71 22.59 10.90 -42.78
CA VAL A 71 21.89 12.16 -43.02
C VAL A 71 22.30 13.18 -41.95
N ASP A 72 22.47 14.43 -42.37
CA ASP A 72 22.66 15.61 -41.53
C ASP A 72 21.31 16.34 -41.47
N ASP A 73 20.45 15.97 -40.50
CA ASP A 73 19.05 16.43 -40.47
C ASP A 73 18.90 17.83 -39.84
N ASP A 74 19.82 18.23 -38.96
CA ASP A 74 19.85 19.58 -38.38
C ASP A 74 20.44 20.64 -39.35
N GLY A 75 21.24 20.19 -40.32
CA GLY A 75 21.79 20.98 -41.43
C GLY A 75 22.92 21.93 -41.01
N ASN A 76 23.58 21.68 -39.89
CA ASN A 76 24.66 22.51 -39.37
C ASN A 76 26.01 22.19 -40.07
N GLY A 77 26.16 20.98 -40.64
CA GLY A 77 27.28 20.58 -41.51
C GLY A 77 28.50 19.98 -40.82
N ASP A 78 28.36 19.46 -39.60
CA ASP A 78 29.39 18.73 -38.85
C ASP A 78 29.26 17.19 -38.91
N ALA A 79 28.15 16.68 -39.45
CA ALA A 79 28.00 15.28 -39.83
C ALA A 79 29.06 14.83 -40.87
N VAL A 80 29.63 13.64 -40.66
CA VAL A 80 30.53 12.99 -41.62
C VAL A 80 29.80 11.89 -42.39
N ASP A 81 29.68 12.04 -43.71
CA ASP A 81 29.04 11.06 -44.60
C ASP A 81 30.02 9.94 -45.02
N TYR A 82 29.65 8.67 -44.76
CA TYR A 82 30.40 7.49 -45.18
C TYR A 82 30.26 7.16 -46.67
N GLY A 83 29.24 7.68 -47.34
CA GLY A 83 28.96 7.47 -48.75
C GLY A 83 28.74 5.99 -49.10
N SER A 84 29.72 5.36 -49.74
CA SER A 84 29.67 3.93 -50.08
C SER A 84 30.53 3.04 -49.16
N THR A 85 31.05 3.62 -48.08
CA THR A 85 31.86 2.92 -47.08
C THR A 85 30.93 2.31 -46.04
N ASP A 86 31.33 1.18 -45.43
CA ASP A 86 30.55 0.58 -44.35
C ASP A 86 30.42 1.55 -43.17
N ILE A 87 29.20 1.70 -42.65
CA ILE A 87 28.88 2.56 -41.51
C ILE A 87 29.04 1.75 -40.21
N PRO A 88 29.96 2.11 -39.30
CA PRO A 88 30.11 1.45 -38.01
C PRO A 88 29.06 1.95 -37.01
N LEU A 89 28.42 1.02 -36.30
CA LEU A 89 27.37 1.28 -35.30
C LEU A 89 27.82 0.96 -33.87
N VAL A 90 28.79 0.05 -33.71
CA VAL A 90 29.40 -0.27 -32.41
C VAL A 90 30.91 -0.36 -32.55
N ALA A 91 31.64 0.34 -31.68
CA ALA A 91 33.09 0.27 -31.61
C ALA A 91 33.60 0.02 -30.19
N VAL A 92 34.80 -0.55 -30.10
CA VAL A 92 35.45 -0.95 -28.85
C VAL A 92 36.86 -0.37 -28.80
N ASP A 93 37.24 0.21 -27.66
CA ASP A 93 38.63 0.58 -27.33
C ASP A 93 39.08 -0.13 -26.04
N GLU A 94 39.80 -1.24 -26.20
CA GLU A 94 40.35 -2.03 -25.10
C GLU A 94 41.64 -1.41 -24.54
N ARG A 95 41.75 -1.33 -23.21
CA ARG A 95 42.97 -0.89 -22.52
C ARG A 95 43.87 -2.04 -22.18
N SER A 96 45.18 -1.77 -22.16
CA SER A 96 46.17 -2.74 -21.71
C SER A 96 46.02 -3.15 -20.24
N GLY A 97 45.29 -2.36 -19.44
CA GLY A 97 44.98 -2.64 -18.03
C GLY A 97 43.85 -3.65 -17.82
N GLY A 98 43.10 -3.99 -18.88
CA GLY A 98 41.96 -4.90 -18.82
C GLY A 98 40.59 -4.22 -18.90
N GLY A 99 40.53 -2.90 -18.72
CA GLY A 99 39.31 -2.12 -18.92
C GLY A 99 39.04 -1.82 -20.39
N ALA A 100 37.86 -1.31 -20.69
CA ALA A 100 37.44 -1.02 -22.06
C ALA A 100 36.41 0.11 -22.12
N VAL A 101 36.29 0.74 -23.29
CA VAL A 101 35.14 1.59 -23.61
C VAL A 101 34.45 1.01 -24.84
N VAL A 102 33.15 0.76 -24.72
CA VAL A 102 32.29 0.31 -25.82
C VAL A 102 31.38 1.47 -26.18
N GLY A 103 31.50 1.96 -27.42
CA GLY A 103 30.65 3.01 -27.97
C GLY A 103 29.54 2.42 -28.82
N PHE A 104 28.30 2.80 -28.53
CA PHE A 104 27.11 2.42 -29.30
C PHE A 104 26.56 3.68 -29.97
N GLY A 105 26.22 3.58 -31.25
CA GLY A 105 25.58 4.68 -31.98
C GLY A 105 24.12 4.91 -31.61
N ALA A 106 23.52 4.05 -30.79
CA ALA A 106 22.13 4.17 -30.34
C ALA A 106 21.97 3.65 -28.91
N GLU A 107 20.88 4.05 -28.29
CA GLU A 107 20.34 3.43 -27.07
C GLU A 107 19.55 2.17 -27.44
N LEU A 108 20.02 1.00 -27.02
CA LEU A 108 19.58 -0.28 -27.58
C LEU A 108 18.39 -0.93 -26.87
N VAL A 109 18.16 -0.58 -25.60
CA VAL A 109 17.36 -1.39 -24.66
C VAL A 109 16.48 -0.52 -23.77
N SER A 110 16.05 0.64 -24.27
CA SER A 110 15.02 1.43 -23.59
C SER A 110 13.74 0.61 -23.45
N ASP A 111 12.87 0.99 -22.52
CA ASP A 111 11.66 0.23 -22.22
C ASP A 111 10.70 0.19 -23.42
N GLY A 112 10.81 1.15 -24.35
CA GLY A 112 10.10 1.17 -25.63
C GLY A 112 10.77 0.38 -26.76
N ALA A 113 11.90 -0.27 -26.51
CA ALA A 113 12.64 -1.03 -27.51
C ALA A 113 11.92 -2.33 -27.90
N ASN A 114 12.22 -2.82 -29.10
CA ASN A 114 11.75 -4.12 -29.55
C ASN A 114 12.65 -5.23 -29.00
N PHE A 115 12.28 -5.85 -27.88
CA PHE A 115 13.02 -6.96 -27.26
C PHE A 115 12.95 -8.30 -28.03
N GLN A 116 12.43 -8.29 -29.26
CA GLN A 116 12.61 -9.41 -30.21
C GLN A 116 13.82 -9.21 -31.12
N SER A 117 14.49 -8.06 -31.04
CA SER A 117 15.64 -7.71 -31.89
C SER A 117 16.98 -8.23 -31.36
N GLY A 118 17.02 -8.97 -30.23
CA GLY A 118 18.25 -9.52 -29.64
C GLY A 118 19.18 -8.46 -29.03
N ASN A 119 18.73 -7.21 -28.93
CA ASN A 119 19.50 -6.09 -28.40
C ASN A 119 19.89 -6.27 -26.93
N GLU A 120 18.97 -6.75 -26.10
CA GLU A 120 19.20 -7.04 -24.69
C GLU A 120 20.19 -8.19 -24.51
N GLU A 121 20.12 -9.18 -25.38
CA GLU A 121 21.04 -10.31 -25.40
C GLU A 121 22.44 -9.85 -25.78
N PHE A 122 22.54 -9.04 -26.82
CA PHE A 122 23.78 -8.42 -27.28
C PHE A 122 24.41 -7.56 -26.19
N LEU A 123 23.64 -6.69 -25.53
CA LEU A 123 24.17 -5.84 -24.47
C LEU A 123 24.67 -6.67 -23.28
N LEU A 124 23.93 -7.71 -22.85
CA LEU A 124 24.40 -8.61 -21.80
C LEU A 124 25.62 -9.44 -22.22
N ASN A 125 25.71 -9.88 -23.48
CA ASN A 125 26.93 -10.53 -23.99
C ASN A 125 28.14 -9.58 -23.91
N VAL A 126 27.95 -8.30 -24.23
CA VAL A 126 28.99 -7.27 -24.09
C VAL A 126 29.38 -7.11 -22.62
N TRP A 127 28.42 -7.05 -21.70
CA TRP A 127 28.69 -6.99 -20.26
C TRP A 127 29.44 -8.23 -19.78
N ASP A 128 29.02 -9.43 -20.18
CA ASP A 128 29.69 -10.69 -19.81
C ASP A 128 31.13 -10.74 -20.31
N ALA A 129 31.37 -10.25 -21.53
CA ALA A 129 32.69 -10.27 -22.16
C ALA A 129 33.73 -9.48 -21.36
N TYR A 130 33.32 -8.38 -20.71
CA TYR A 130 34.24 -7.51 -19.96
C TYR A 130 34.14 -7.66 -18.43
N LEU A 131 32.95 -7.95 -17.90
CA LEU A 131 32.71 -8.06 -16.46
C LEU A 131 32.78 -9.51 -15.96
N GLY A 132 32.76 -10.49 -16.87
CA GLY A 132 32.91 -11.90 -16.54
C GLY A 132 31.62 -12.56 -16.01
N GLY A 133 30.46 -11.99 -16.35
CA GLY A 133 29.15 -12.52 -15.99
C GLY A 133 28.59 -12.05 -14.65
N SER A 134 29.25 -11.08 -14.00
CA SER A 134 28.67 -10.37 -12.85
C SER A 134 29.34 -9.04 -12.58
N GLY A 135 28.67 -8.09 -11.93
CA GLY A 135 29.29 -6.85 -11.46
C GLY A 135 28.31 -5.72 -11.12
N THR A 136 28.84 -4.61 -10.61
CA THR A 136 28.08 -3.37 -10.37
C THR A 136 28.17 -2.43 -11.58
N VAL A 137 27.03 -2.04 -12.14
CA VAL A 137 26.91 -1.08 -13.25
C VAL A 137 26.25 0.19 -12.73
N LEU A 138 26.99 1.31 -12.78
CA LEU A 138 26.43 2.63 -12.44
C LEU A 138 25.90 3.34 -13.69
N TYR A 139 24.61 3.65 -13.70
CA TYR A 139 24.02 4.52 -14.71
C TYR A 139 24.22 5.99 -14.32
N ASP A 140 24.77 6.80 -15.22
CA ASP A 140 25.00 8.23 -14.96
C ASP A 140 23.71 9.03 -15.13
N GLU A 141 23.32 9.75 -14.07
CA GLU A 141 22.25 10.76 -14.06
C GLU A 141 22.78 12.13 -13.60
N GLY A 142 24.10 12.28 -13.49
CA GLY A 142 24.76 13.49 -12.99
C GLY A 142 24.94 14.59 -14.04
N HIS A 143 24.63 14.32 -15.31
CA HIS A 143 24.99 15.17 -16.45
C HIS A 143 23.79 15.57 -17.31
N ASP A 144 22.62 15.72 -16.68
CA ASP A 144 21.38 16.17 -17.31
C ASP A 144 20.99 15.30 -18.53
N GLN A 145 21.23 13.99 -18.49
CA GLN A 145 20.74 13.07 -19.53
C GLN A 145 19.24 13.26 -19.76
N TYR A 146 18.81 13.16 -21.02
CA TYR A 146 17.38 13.12 -21.32
C TYR A 146 16.72 11.85 -20.75
N ASP A 147 17.40 10.72 -20.91
CA ASP A 147 16.97 9.43 -20.38
C ASP A 147 17.64 9.10 -19.05
N THR A 148 16.84 8.60 -18.12
CA THR A 148 17.27 8.17 -16.78
C THR A 148 17.32 6.65 -16.73
N LEU A 149 17.81 6.05 -15.64
CA LEU A 149 17.75 4.59 -15.47
C LEU A 149 16.30 4.07 -15.55
N THR A 150 15.30 4.91 -15.24
CA THR A 150 13.89 4.55 -15.40
C THR A 150 13.47 4.32 -16.84
N THR A 151 14.15 4.91 -17.83
CA THR A 151 13.92 4.61 -19.26
C THR A 151 14.39 3.19 -19.61
N PHE A 152 15.27 2.58 -18.82
CA PHE A 152 15.90 1.28 -19.06
C PHE A 152 15.55 0.27 -17.96
N SER A 153 14.43 0.48 -17.28
CA SER A 153 14.07 -0.25 -16.07
C SER A 153 13.93 -1.76 -16.32
N ASN A 154 13.39 -2.16 -17.48
CA ASN A 154 13.26 -3.57 -17.84
C ASN A 154 14.62 -4.24 -18.08
N MET A 155 15.57 -3.56 -18.72
CA MET A 155 16.92 -4.09 -18.89
C MET A 155 17.64 -4.20 -17.55
N ALA A 156 17.54 -3.19 -16.69
CA ALA A 156 18.15 -3.21 -15.36
C ALA A 156 17.59 -4.36 -14.52
N ASN A 157 16.26 -4.44 -14.42
CA ASN A 157 15.55 -5.52 -13.75
C ASN A 157 15.92 -6.89 -14.34
N TYR A 158 16.00 -7.02 -15.66
CA TYR A 158 16.42 -8.26 -16.30
C TYR A 158 17.85 -8.66 -15.95
N ALA A 159 18.80 -7.72 -15.94
CA ALA A 159 20.19 -7.99 -15.59
C ALA A 159 20.37 -8.40 -14.11
N GLU A 160 19.54 -7.84 -13.22
CA GLU A 160 19.53 -8.16 -11.78
C GLU A 160 18.89 -9.51 -11.46
N THR A 161 17.80 -9.85 -12.15
CA THR A 161 17.07 -11.11 -11.94
C THR A 161 17.87 -12.34 -12.37
N GLN A 162 18.75 -12.19 -13.37
CA GLN A 162 19.76 -13.21 -13.70
C GLN A 162 20.85 -13.40 -12.60
N GLU A 163 20.69 -12.76 -11.42
CA GLU A 163 21.60 -12.77 -10.26
C GLU A 163 23.05 -12.42 -10.63
N SER A 164 23.24 -11.69 -11.73
CA SER A 164 24.54 -11.43 -12.34
C SER A 164 24.98 -10.00 -12.08
N TYR A 165 24.10 -9.02 -12.28
CA TYR A 165 24.46 -7.60 -12.18
C TYR A 165 23.70 -6.88 -11.08
N ALA A 166 24.29 -5.81 -10.54
CA ALA A 166 23.59 -4.81 -9.75
C ALA A 166 23.61 -3.51 -10.56
N VAL A 167 22.44 -2.92 -10.84
CA VAL A 167 22.34 -1.75 -11.72
C VAL A 167 21.69 -0.61 -10.95
N SER A 168 22.41 0.50 -10.80
CA SER A 168 21.89 1.64 -10.02
C SER A 168 22.28 2.98 -10.64
N ALA A 169 21.40 3.97 -10.53
CA ALA A 169 21.67 5.33 -10.93
C ALA A 169 22.59 6.06 -9.94
N THR A 170 23.41 7.00 -10.44
CA THR A 170 24.19 7.94 -9.64
C THR A 170 24.17 9.33 -10.24
N SER A 171 24.03 10.35 -9.39
CA SER A 171 24.21 11.77 -9.78
C SER A 171 25.61 12.32 -9.42
N THR A 172 26.45 11.50 -8.79
CA THR A 172 27.80 11.83 -8.31
C THR A 172 28.83 10.84 -8.84
N LEU A 173 28.74 10.54 -10.15
CA LEU A 173 29.47 9.45 -10.80
C LEU A 173 30.93 9.32 -10.35
N ALA A 174 31.70 10.42 -10.38
CA ALA A 174 33.13 10.40 -10.03
C ALA A 174 33.43 9.99 -8.58
N ASP A 175 32.53 10.30 -7.63
CA ASP A 175 32.68 9.92 -6.22
C ASP A 175 32.32 8.43 -6.01
N ASP A 176 31.42 7.90 -6.85
CA ASP A 176 30.89 6.54 -6.74
C ASP A 176 31.67 5.49 -7.55
N LEU A 177 32.57 5.88 -8.47
CA LEU A 177 33.35 4.94 -9.30
C LEU A 177 34.07 3.83 -8.51
N SER A 178 34.38 4.07 -7.24
CA SER A 178 35.07 3.07 -6.39
C SER A 178 34.22 1.85 -6.03
N THR A 179 32.90 1.91 -6.22
CA THR A 179 31.96 0.81 -5.96
C THR A 179 31.50 0.09 -7.24
N ALA A 180 31.93 0.61 -8.40
CA ALA A 180 31.49 0.15 -9.72
C ALA A 180 32.49 -0.79 -10.38
N ASP A 181 31.99 -1.73 -11.19
CA ASP A 181 32.78 -2.47 -12.18
C ASP A 181 32.61 -1.88 -13.59
N ALA A 182 31.45 -1.27 -13.86
CA ALA A 182 31.18 -0.53 -15.09
C ALA A 182 30.37 0.75 -14.87
N VAL A 183 30.41 1.62 -15.87
CA VAL A 183 29.51 2.78 -15.99
C VAL A 183 28.72 2.69 -17.29
N TRP A 184 27.45 3.09 -17.25
CA TRP A 184 26.56 3.24 -18.40
C TRP A 184 26.23 4.72 -18.55
N ILE A 185 26.64 5.30 -19.68
CA ILE A 185 26.50 6.72 -20.00
C ILE A 185 25.70 6.82 -21.31
N THR A 186 24.56 7.50 -21.27
CA THR A 186 23.81 7.93 -22.47
C THR A 186 24.16 9.38 -22.82
N SER A 187 23.56 9.93 -23.87
CA SER A 187 23.82 11.29 -24.34
C SER A 187 23.58 12.33 -23.22
N PRO A 188 24.63 13.06 -22.79
CA PRO A 188 24.53 14.00 -21.67
C PRO A 188 24.31 15.43 -22.17
N SER A 189 23.29 16.14 -21.65
CA SER A 189 23.10 17.58 -21.92
C SER A 189 24.21 18.44 -21.29
N ALA A 190 24.78 18.01 -20.17
CA ALA A 190 25.85 18.72 -19.47
C ALA A 190 27.23 18.09 -19.74
N ALA A 191 28.24 18.94 -19.93
CA ALA A 191 29.60 18.47 -20.15
C ALA A 191 30.24 17.95 -18.85
N PHE A 192 30.86 16.77 -18.91
CA PHE A 192 31.75 16.27 -17.86
C PHE A 192 32.89 17.26 -17.61
N THR A 193 33.15 17.56 -16.34
CA THR A 193 34.30 18.36 -15.92
C THR A 193 35.61 17.62 -16.18
N ALA A 194 36.71 18.37 -16.26
CA ALA A 194 38.04 17.78 -16.41
C ALA A 194 38.41 16.81 -15.26
N SER A 195 37.86 17.03 -14.06
CA SER A 195 38.01 16.12 -12.92
C SER A 195 37.29 14.80 -13.12
N GLU A 196 36.02 14.83 -13.55
CA GLU A 196 35.25 13.62 -13.84
C GLU A 196 35.86 12.84 -15.00
N GLN A 197 36.26 13.53 -16.09
CA GLN A 197 36.96 12.90 -17.21
C GLN A 197 38.26 12.21 -16.76
N SER A 198 39.02 12.82 -15.85
CA SER A 198 40.24 12.22 -15.31
C SER A 198 39.92 11.00 -14.44
N ALA A 199 38.87 11.07 -13.61
CA ALA A 199 38.45 9.97 -12.75
C ALA A 199 37.96 8.77 -13.57
N LEU A 200 37.12 9.01 -14.58
CA LEU A 200 36.66 7.98 -15.52
C LEU A 200 37.81 7.37 -16.33
N LYS A 201 38.78 8.20 -16.75
CA LYS A 201 39.97 7.70 -17.42
C LYS A 201 40.78 6.76 -16.52
N ASP A 202 41.04 7.17 -15.27
CA ASP A 202 41.77 6.34 -14.31
C ASP A 202 40.99 5.04 -14.02
N PHE A 203 39.67 5.11 -13.85
CA PHE A 203 38.80 3.95 -13.67
C PHE A 203 38.92 2.94 -14.81
N VAL A 204 38.82 3.40 -16.07
CA VAL A 204 38.94 2.52 -17.25
C VAL A 204 40.37 1.98 -17.41
N ASP A 205 41.40 2.78 -17.15
CA ASP A 205 42.80 2.34 -17.23
C ASP A 205 43.12 1.28 -16.14
N ASP A 206 42.44 1.34 -14.99
CA ASP A 206 42.60 0.41 -13.86
C ASP A 206 41.72 -0.85 -13.95
N GLY A 207 40.95 -1.01 -15.03
CA GLY A 207 40.19 -2.23 -15.31
C GLY A 207 38.68 -2.06 -15.43
N GLY A 208 38.15 -0.88 -15.09
CA GLY A 208 36.72 -0.57 -15.23
C GLY A 208 36.28 -0.48 -16.69
N VAL A 209 34.97 -0.56 -16.90
CA VAL A 209 34.36 -0.55 -18.24
C VAL A 209 33.41 0.62 -18.39
N ALA A 210 33.41 1.29 -19.54
CA ALA A 210 32.42 2.31 -19.87
C ALA A 210 31.60 1.89 -21.09
N PHE A 211 30.28 1.79 -20.92
CA PHE A 211 29.30 1.62 -21.99
C PHE A 211 28.73 3.00 -22.33
N VAL A 212 29.10 3.52 -23.49
CA VAL A 212 28.75 4.89 -23.91
C VAL A 212 27.81 4.81 -25.09
N HIS A 213 26.57 5.22 -24.88
CA HIS A 213 25.52 5.24 -25.88
C HIS A 213 25.31 6.66 -26.37
N ASP A 214 25.27 6.78 -27.70
CA ASP A 214 24.93 8.01 -28.40
C ASP A 214 23.52 7.92 -28.98
N THR A 215 23.02 9.04 -29.49
CA THR A 215 21.74 9.11 -30.18
C THR A 215 21.86 10.03 -31.39
N ALA A 216 21.03 9.81 -32.41
CA ALA A 216 21.06 10.63 -33.61
C ALA A 216 20.70 12.10 -33.33
N ASP A 217 21.33 13.01 -34.06
CA ASP A 217 21.03 14.45 -34.04
C ASP A 217 19.71 14.80 -34.78
N TYR A 218 18.60 14.25 -34.29
CA TYR A 218 17.28 14.58 -34.78
C TYR A 218 16.77 15.87 -34.11
N SER A 219 16.47 16.89 -34.91
CA SER A 219 15.95 18.20 -34.44
C SER A 219 16.93 19.05 -33.62
N ASN A 220 18.24 18.98 -33.90
CA ASN A 220 19.31 19.76 -33.24
C ASN A 220 19.53 19.33 -31.78
N PHE A 221 19.52 18.02 -31.53
CA PHE A 221 19.84 17.43 -30.25
C PHE A 221 21.35 17.15 -30.21
N ASP A 222 22.15 18.23 -30.18
CA ASP A 222 23.63 18.17 -30.21
C ASP A 222 24.20 17.97 -28.80
N GLU A 223 24.17 16.72 -28.35
CA GLU A 223 24.91 16.23 -27.18
C GLU A 223 26.15 15.41 -27.59
N THR A 224 26.25 15.09 -28.88
CA THR A 224 27.38 14.44 -29.54
C THR A 224 28.70 15.11 -29.19
N GLN A 225 28.72 16.44 -29.09
CA GLN A 225 29.92 17.18 -28.71
C GLN A 225 30.35 16.92 -27.25
N ASN A 226 29.42 16.75 -26.31
CA ASN A 226 29.74 16.41 -24.91
C ASN A 226 30.32 14.98 -24.82
N LEU A 227 29.73 14.01 -25.52
CA LEU A 227 30.28 12.65 -25.63
C LEU A 227 31.66 12.65 -26.28
N ASN A 228 31.88 13.49 -27.30
CA ASN A 228 33.19 13.62 -27.94
C ASN A 228 34.23 14.30 -27.05
N ASP A 229 33.83 15.21 -26.16
CA ASP A 229 34.73 15.79 -25.15
C ASP A 229 35.10 14.76 -24.08
N LEU A 230 34.15 13.92 -23.65
CA LEU A 230 34.43 12.74 -22.83
C LEU A 230 35.39 11.79 -23.55
N ALA A 231 35.12 11.44 -24.81
CA ALA A 231 35.97 10.57 -25.63
C ALA A 231 37.40 11.12 -25.79
N ASN A 232 37.55 12.46 -25.85
CA ASN A 232 38.86 13.11 -25.81
C ASN A 232 39.52 12.98 -24.44
N GLY A 233 38.80 13.22 -23.36
CA GLY A 233 39.30 13.10 -21.98
C GLY A 233 39.79 11.69 -21.64
N LEU A 234 39.13 10.68 -22.20
CA LEU A 234 39.50 9.27 -22.03
C LEU A 234 40.59 8.82 -23.01
N ASP A 235 40.99 9.61 -24.01
CA ASP A 235 41.88 9.18 -25.11
C ASP A 235 41.33 7.98 -25.91
N LEU A 236 40.07 8.05 -26.37
CA LEU A 236 39.46 6.97 -27.16
C LEU A 236 39.99 6.90 -28.60
N ALA A 237 40.02 5.71 -29.19
CA ALA A 237 40.37 5.45 -30.58
C ALA A 237 39.24 5.80 -31.59
N PHE A 238 38.02 6.01 -31.10
CA PHE A 238 36.84 6.38 -31.88
C PHE A 238 36.14 7.63 -31.34
N ARG A 239 35.25 8.22 -32.14
CA ARG A 239 34.42 9.39 -31.83
C ARG A 239 32.98 9.12 -32.25
N PHE A 240 32.07 9.93 -31.75
CA PHE A 240 30.65 9.91 -32.10
C PHE A 240 30.41 10.87 -33.27
N ASN A 241 29.66 10.45 -34.28
CA ASN A 241 29.34 11.27 -35.44
C ASN A 241 28.05 12.02 -35.20
N ASP A 242 28.00 13.29 -35.59
CA ASP A 242 26.80 14.10 -35.42
C ASP A 242 25.87 13.89 -36.62
N ASP A 243 25.31 12.68 -36.74
CA ASP A 243 24.53 12.28 -37.89
C ASP A 243 23.32 11.41 -37.50
N GLN A 244 22.44 11.17 -38.47
CA GLN A 244 21.40 10.15 -38.37
C GLN A 244 21.60 9.08 -39.45
N VAL A 245 21.76 7.83 -39.03
CA VAL A 245 21.81 6.67 -39.91
C VAL A 245 20.39 6.24 -40.26
N LEU A 246 20.07 6.23 -41.55
CA LEU A 246 18.78 5.76 -42.06
C LEU A 246 18.96 4.53 -42.97
N ASP A 247 17.98 3.64 -42.98
CA ASP A 247 17.88 2.53 -43.93
C ASP A 247 16.44 2.36 -44.42
N THR A 248 16.24 2.39 -45.75
CA THR A 248 14.90 2.24 -46.36
C THR A 248 14.55 0.79 -46.73
N GLU A 249 15.52 -0.12 -46.66
CA GLU A 249 15.38 -1.53 -47.01
C GLU A 249 15.40 -2.43 -45.76
N SER A 250 16.34 -2.21 -44.84
CA SER A 250 16.54 -3.00 -43.62
C SER A 250 16.13 -2.19 -42.38
N ASN A 251 14.84 -2.18 -42.08
CA ASN A 251 14.28 -1.40 -40.97
C ASN A 251 13.03 -2.04 -40.36
N THR A 252 12.69 -1.60 -39.16
CA THR A 252 11.50 -2.06 -38.43
C THR A 252 10.25 -1.33 -38.90
N ASN A 253 9.23 -2.08 -39.32
CA ASN A 253 7.89 -1.58 -39.67
C ASN A 253 7.84 -0.48 -40.76
N GLY A 254 8.85 -0.38 -41.63
CA GLY A 254 8.93 0.66 -42.66
C GLY A 254 9.46 2.01 -42.15
N THR A 255 9.98 2.05 -40.92
CA THR A 255 10.47 3.25 -40.25
C THR A 255 11.97 3.38 -40.46
N SER A 256 12.40 4.27 -41.36
CA SER A 256 13.78 4.28 -41.84
C SER A 256 14.85 4.61 -40.79
N TYR A 257 14.50 5.19 -39.65
CA TYR A 257 15.42 5.50 -38.55
C TYR A 257 15.54 4.36 -37.53
N ARG A 258 14.79 3.26 -37.68
CA ARG A 258 14.93 2.02 -36.89
C ARG A 258 15.70 0.99 -37.69
N VAL A 259 17.01 1.19 -37.78
CA VAL A 259 17.90 0.44 -38.68
C VAL A 259 18.09 -0.97 -38.14
N GLN A 260 17.91 -1.99 -38.98
CA GLN A 260 18.20 -3.38 -38.63
C GLN A 260 19.51 -3.83 -39.26
N THR A 261 20.28 -4.66 -38.55
CA THR A 261 21.52 -5.22 -39.11
C THR A 261 21.80 -6.65 -38.66
N THR A 262 22.41 -7.41 -39.56
CA THR A 262 22.98 -8.76 -39.29
C THR A 262 24.50 -8.77 -39.45
N ARG A 263 25.12 -7.60 -39.65
CA ARG A 263 26.55 -7.47 -39.98
C ARG A 263 27.42 -7.38 -38.72
N PHE A 264 27.62 -8.55 -38.12
CA PHE A 264 28.42 -8.73 -36.90
C PHE A 264 29.86 -9.14 -37.23
N ASP A 265 30.83 -8.61 -36.48
CA ASP A 265 32.19 -9.15 -36.47
C ASP A 265 32.32 -10.22 -35.39
N ALA A 266 32.27 -11.49 -35.81
CA ALA A 266 32.36 -12.65 -34.92
C ALA A 266 33.74 -12.85 -34.24
N THR A 267 34.69 -11.92 -34.39
CA THR A 267 35.88 -11.86 -33.54
C THR A 267 35.58 -11.32 -32.14
N PHE A 268 34.46 -10.62 -31.97
CA PHE A 268 33.89 -10.25 -30.68
C PHE A 268 32.89 -11.31 -30.22
N ASP A 269 32.95 -11.70 -28.95
CA ASP A 269 32.06 -12.70 -28.35
C ASP A 269 30.70 -12.09 -27.90
N PHE A 270 30.17 -11.13 -28.67
CA PHE A 270 28.98 -10.34 -28.30
C PHE A 270 27.64 -10.91 -28.80
N PHE A 271 27.68 -11.91 -29.68
CA PHE A 271 26.53 -12.24 -30.51
C PHE A 271 25.93 -13.60 -30.20
N ALA A 272 26.27 -14.20 -29.07
CA ALA A 272 25.67 -15.47 -28.68
C ALA A 272 24.18 -15.27 -28.39
N ASP A 273 23.34 -16.07 -29.05
CA ASP A 273 21.93 -16.19 -28.69
C ASP A 273 21.84 -16.69 -27.24
N ARG A 274 20.92 -16.14 -26.44
CA ARG A 274 20.73 -16.56 -25.04
C ARG A 274 19.23 -16.61 -24.74
N LYS A 275 18.85 -16.75 -23.46
CA LYS A 275 17.49 -16.41 -23.09
C LYS A 275 17.49 -14.87 -23.10
N GLY A 276 16.91 -14.23 -24.10
CA GLY A 276 16.64 -12.79 -24.10
C GLY A 276 15.38 -12.46 -23.31
N MET A 277 14.95 -11.21 -23.35
CA MET A 277 13.65 -10.85 -22.77
C MET A 277 12.50 -11.34 -23.65
N GLU A 278 12.61 -11.30 -24.99
CA GLU A 278 11.60 -11.69 -26.03
C GLU A 278 10.20 -11.04 -25.89
N ILE A 279 9.89 -10.54 -24.71
CA ILE A 279 8.63 -10.04 -24.22
C ILE A 279 8.72 -8.52 -24.33
N ASP A 280 7.86 -7.96 -25.18
CA ASP A 280 7.66 -6.52 -25.25
C ASP A 280 6.80 -6.08 -24.06
N PRO A 281 7.34 -5.31 -23.10
CA PRO A 281 6.62 -4.88 -21.90
C PRO A 281 5.45 -3.94 -22.22
N ASN A 282 5.45 -3.28 -23.40
CA ASN A 282 4.39 -2.35 -23.79
C ASN A 282 3.28 -3.01 -24.61
N ALA A 283 3.36 -4.32 -24.83
CA ALA A 283 2.41 -5.06 -25.64
C ALA A 283 1.66 -6.10 -24.80
N ASN A 284 0.39 -6.30 -25.15
CA ASN A 284 -0.36 -7.44 -24.65
C ASN A 284 0.07 -8.71 -25.39
N HIS A 285 0.29 -9.80 -24.67
CA HIS A 285 0.70 -11.08 -25.25
C HIS A 285 -0.39 -12.12 -25.10
N VAL A 286 -0.71 -12.80 -26.20
CA VAL A 286 -1.62 -13.95 -26.18
C VAL A 286 -0.80 -15.20 -25.93
N VAL A 287 -1.07 -15.88 -24.81
CA VAL A 287 -0.27 -17.02 -24.32
C VAL A 287 -1.17 -18.17 -23.88
N ASP A 288 -0.65 -19.39 -23.93
CA ASP A 288 -1.35 -20.59 -23.45
C ASP A 288 -1.00 -20.88 -21.99
N VAL A 289 -2.00 -21.04 -21.13
CA VAL A 289 -1.81 -21.54 -19.76
C VAL A 289 -1.52 -23.04 -19.80
N LYS A 290 -0.37 -23.45 -19.28
CA LYS A 290 0.08 -24.84 -19.25
C LYS A 290 -0.15 -25.51 -17.90
N ASP A 291 0.04 -24.77 -16.81
CA ASP A 291 -0.25 -25.25 -15.46
C ASP A 291 -0.69 -24.08 -14.57
N VAL A 292 -1.41 -24.40 -13.51
CA VAL A 292 -1.82 -23.44 -12.48
C VAL A 292 -1.33 -23.98 -11.14
N THR A 293 -0.31 -23.33 -10.59
CA THR A 293 0.39 -23.77 -9.38
C THR A 293 -0.47 -23.49 -8.15
N ASP A 294 -1.02 -22.29 -8.05
CA ASP A 294 -1.98 -21.79 -7.05
C ASP A 294 -2.69 -20.54 -7.61
N GLY A 295 -3.37 -19.78 -6.75
CA GLY A 295 -4.20 -18.66 -7.19
C GLY A 295 -3.44 -17.42 -7.62
N ASP A 296 -2.16 -17.31 -7.27
CA ASP A 296 -1.29 -16.20 -7.68
C ASP A 296 -0.09 -16.61 -8.55
N THR A 297 0.07 -17.90 -8.86
CA THR A 297 1.17 -18.39 -9.73
C THR A 297 0.68 -19.29 -10.86
N VAL A 298 1.02 -18.92 -12.11
CA VAL A 298 0.56 -19.59 -13.34
C VAL A 298 1.70 -19.83 -14.34
N ASP A 299 1.79 -21.03 -14.92
CA ASP A 299 2.79 -21.35 -15.95
C ASP A 299 2.20 -21.12 -17.35
N ILE A 300 2.88 -20.33 -18.17
CA ILE A 300 2.45 -19.99 -19.53
C ILE A 300 3.44 -20.45 -20.60
N GLU A 301 2.98 -20.48 -21.85
CA GLU A 301 3.82 -20.69 -23.04
C GLU A 301 3.43 -19.68 -24.12
N PHE A 302 4.43 -18.97 -24.66
CA PHE A 302 4.30 -18.10 -25.82
C PHE A 302 4.27 -18.92 -27.12
N ASP A 303 3.81 -18.30 -28.21
CA ASP A 303 3.77 -18.95 -29.53
C ASP A 303 5.14 -19.43 -30.03
N SER A 304 6.23 -18.81 -29.57
CA SER A 304 7.61 -19.23 -29.83
C SER A 304 7.99 -20.56 -29.17
N GLY A 305 7.21 -21.01 -28.19
CA GLY A 305 7.50 -22.16 -27.32
C GLY A 305 8.26 -21.78 -26.05
N ARG A 306 8.59 -20.50 -25.84
CA ARG A 306 9.12 -19.99 -24.56
C ARG A 306 8.11 -20.21 -23.45
N ARG A 307 8.58 -20.64 -22.27
CA ARG A 307 7.77 -20.83 -21.07
C ARG A 307 8.24 -19.91 -19.97
N GLU A 308 7.28 -19.31 -19.26
CA GLU A 308 7.53 -18.49 -18.09
C GLU A 308 6.51 -18.80 -17.01
N ASN A 309 6.87 -18.50 -15.76
CA ASN A 309 5.95 -18.49 -14.64
C ASN A 309 5.50 -17.05 -14.41
N ILE A 310 4.21 -16.83 -14.25
CA ILE A 310 3.63 -15.55 -13.87
C ILE A 310 3.47 -15.52 -12.35
N ARG A 311 3.94 -14.45 -11.71
CA ARG A 311 3.42 -13.97 -10.43
C ARG A 311 2.31 -12.99 -10.76
N VAL A 312 1.07 -13.37 -10.46
CA VAL A 312 -0.12 -12.61 -10.82
C VAL A 312 -0.09 -11.29 -10.06
N LEU A 313 0.01 -10.18 -10.78
CA LEU A 313 0.27 -8.87 -10.20
C LEU A 313 -0.88 -8.37 -9.31
N GLY A 314 -0.54 -7.78 -8.16
CA GLY A 314 -1.48 -7.09 -7.27
C GLY A 314 -2.27 -7.97 -6.31
N LEU A 315 -1.99 -9.27 -6.23
CA LEU A 315 -2.66 -10.16 -5.28
C LEU A 315 -1.72 -11.20 -4.67
N ASP A 316 -2.09 -11.68 -3.49
CA ASP A 316 -1.41 -12.77 -2.77
C ASP A 316 -2.48 -13.74 -2.24
N THR A 317 -2.40 -15.01 -2.62
CA THR A 317 -3.32 -16.03 -2.12
C THR A 317 -2.76 -16.72 -0.89
N PRO A 318 -3.61 -17.20 0.04
CA PRO A 318 -3.10 -17.91 1.21
C PRO A 318 -2.24 -19.12 0.82
N GLU A 319 -1.21 -19.40 1.59
CA GLU A 319 -0.30 -20.51 1.35
C GLU A 319 -0.97 -21.85 1.66
N LYS A 320 -0.78 -22.84 0.77
CA LYS A 320 -1.28 -24.22 0.98
C LYS A 320 -0.64 -24.85 2.22
N GLU A 321 -1.29 -25.88 2.79
CA GLU A 321 -0.82 -26.60 4.01
C GLU A 321 0.68 -26.97 4.01
N GLN A 322 1.20 -27.43 2.87
CA GLN A 322 2.61 -27.81 2.72
C GLN A 322 3.61 -26.63 2.79
N TYR A 323 3.11 -25.40 2.67
CA TYR A 323 3.86 -24.14 2.67
C TYR A 323 3.43 -23.19 3.80
N GLN A 324 2.53 -23.60 4.68
CA GLN A 324 2.01 -22.82 5.83
C GLN A 324 3.10 -22.17 6.70
N GLN A 325 4.32 -22.72 6.74
CA GLN A 325 5.46 -22.13 7.46
C GLN A 325 5.95 -20.79 6.88
N TYR A 326 5.49 -20.43 5.68
CA TYR A 326 5.81 -19.18 5.00
C TYR A 326 4.66 -18.16 5.06
N GLU A 327 3.52 -18.57 5.61
CA GLU A 327 2.34 -17.72 5.82
C GLU A 327 2.46 -16.95 7.14
N ARG A 328 1.97 -15.71 7.16
CA ARG A 328 1.97 -14.86 8.36
C ARG A 328 0.58 -14.30 8.58
N THR A 329 0.02 -14.50 9.76
CA THR A 329 -1.29 -13.91 10.08
C THR A 329 -1.24 -12.38 10.10
N GLN A 330 -0.07 -11.79 10.34
CA GLN A 330 0.13 -10.33 10.33
C GLN A 330 -0.24 -9.67 8.99
N GLU A 331 -0.24 -10.42 7.87
CA GLU A 331 -0.63 -9.95 6.55
C GLU A 331 -2.15 -10.10 6.29
N TRP A 332 -2.90 -10.72 7.21
CA TRP A 332 -4.32 -11.03 7.06
C TRP A 332 -5.14 -10.44 8.20
N GLU A 333 -5.76 -9.28 7.96
CA GLU A 333 -6.59 -8.58 8.95
C GLU A 333 -7.72 -9.46 9.49
N GLY A 334 -7.82 -9.52 10.82
CA GLY A 334 -8.80 -10.30 11.57
C GLY A 334 -8.65 -11.83 11.50
N LEU A 335 -7.60 -12.36 10.85
CA LEU A 335 -7.44 -13.81 10.62
C LEU A 335 -6.25 -14.41 11.39
N GLU A 336 -6.56 -15.14 12.47
CA GLU A 336 -5.55 -15.68 13.40
C GLU A 336 -5.20 -17.17 13.17
N SER A 337 -5.76 -17.83 12.16
CA SER A 337 -5.63 -19.27 11.96
C SER A 337 -4.89 -19.62 10.66
N LEU A 338 -3.61 -19.98 10.79
CA LEU A 338 -2.82 -20.52 9.68
C LEU A 338 -3.45 -21.77 9.04
N THR A 339 -4.21 -22.57 9.81
CA THR A 339 -4.89 -23.76 9.26
C THR A 339 -6.06 -23.36 8.38
N TYR A 340 -6.81 -22.34 8.80
CA TYR A 340 -7.90 -21.79 8.01
C TYR A 340 -7.38 -21.14 6.71
N LEU A 341 -6.29 -20.37 6.80
CA LEU A 341 -5.60 -19.81 5.64
C LEU A 341 -5.13 -20.92 4.70
N ALA A 342 -4.55 -22.02 5.21
CA ALA A 342 -4.15 -23.15 4.39
C ALA A 342 -5.28 -23.84 3.62
N ASP A 343 -6.47 -23.96 4.24
CA ASP A 343 -7.67 -24.45 3.57
C ASP A 343 -8.10 -23.48 2.44
N TRP A 344 -8.01 -22.18 2.68
CA TRP A 344 -8.30 -21.16 1.67
C TRP A 344 -7.27 -21.08 0.55
N GLY A 345 -6.00 -21.39 0.82
CA GLY A 345 -4.98 -21.54 -0.22
C GLY A 345 -5.30 -22.67 -1.20
N ALA A 346 -5.88 -23.76 -0.70
CA ALA A 346 -6.41 -24.83 -1.57
C ALA A 346 -7.64 -24.37 -2.36
N ASN A 347 -8.56 -23.62 -1.74
CA ASN A 347 -9.74 -23.08 -2.43
C ASN A 347 -9.37 -22.08 -3.54
N ALA A 348 -8.42 -21.17 -3.26
CA ALA A 348 -7.91 -20.21 -4.23
C ALA A 348 -7.22 -20.92 -5.41
N THR A 349 -6.46 -21.99 -5.13
CA THR A 349 -5.87 -22.84 -6.17
C THR A 349 -6.95 -23.49 -7.06
N ASP A 350 -8.01 -24.02 -6.46
CA ASP A 350 -9.10 -24.67 -7.21
C ASP A 350 -9.91 -23.66 -8.05
N TRP A 351 -10.13 -22.46 -7.51
CA TRP A 351 -10.71 -21.32 -8.23
C TRP A 351 -9.89 -20.97 -9.47
N ALA A 352 -8.58 -20.74 -9.28
CA ALA A 352 -7.65 -20.41 -10.36
C ALA A 352 -7.60 -21.48 -11.45
N LYS A 353 -7.60 -22.77 -11.05
CA LYS A 353 -7.69 -23.88 -12.00
C LYS A 353 -8.99 -23.86 -12.78
N GLY A 354 -10.12 -23.59 -12.12
CA GLY A 354 -11.41 -23.44 -12.77
C GLY A 354 -11.42 -22.31 -13.80
N GLU A 355 -10.76 -21.19 -13.49
CA GLU A 355 -10.76 -20.01 -14.35
C GLU A 355 -9.69 -20.02 -15.44
N LEU A 356 -8.55 -20.67 -15.27
CA LEU A 356 -7.40 -20.51 -16.19
C LEU A 356 -6.94 -21.81 -16.87
N SER A 357 -7.16 -22.98 -16.27
CA SER A 357 -6.53 -24.22 -16.76
C SER A 357 -6.87 -24.55 -18.21
N GLY A 358 -5.83 -24.67 -19.04
CA GLY A 358 -5.95 -25.02 -20.46
C GLY A 358 -6.60 -23.95 -21.33
N LYS A 359 -6.78 -22.72 -20.81
CA LYS A 359 -7.21 -21.57 -21.59
C LYS A 359 -6.02 -20.89 -22.26
N THR A 360 -6.30 -20.19 -23.34
CA THR A 360 -5.40 -19.19 -23.90
C THR A 360 -5.81 -17.84 -23.32
N VAL A 361 -4.89 -17.15 -22.67
CA VAL A 361 -5.11 -15.87 -21.99
C VAL A 361 -4.39 -14.74 -22.73
N GLU A 362 -4.75 -13.51 -22.41
CA GLU A 362 -4.00 -12.32 -22.79
C GLU A 362 -3.36 -11.79 -21.51
N ILE A 363 -2.06 -11.53 -21.57
CA ILE A 363 -1.31 -10.94 -20.46
C ILE A 363 -0.89 -9.52 -20.81
N ALA A 364 -0.84 -8.67 -19.81
CA ALA A 364 -0.37 -7.29 -19.91
C ALA A 364 0.49 -6.94 -18.71
N PHE A 365 1.36 -5.96 -18.89
CA PHE A 365 2.28 -5.46 -17.86
C PHE A 365 1.80 -4.13 -17.30
N ASP A 366 2.39 -3.71 -16.18
CA ASP A 366 2.11 -2.43 -15.57
C ASP A 366 3.38 -1.58 -15.54
N ASP A 367 3.35 -0.45 -16.23
CA ASP A 367 4.51 0.44 -16.35
C ASP A 367 4.88 1.13 -15.02
N ALA A 368 4.04 1.03 -13.98
CA ALA A 368 4.37 1.52 -12.65
C ALA A 368 5.23 0.52 -11.85
N GLU A 369 5.32 -0.73 -12.28
CA GLU A 369 6.30 -1.67 -11.72
C GLU A 369 7.70 -1.35 -12.26
N PRO A 370 8.77 -1.50 -11.45
CA PRO A 370 10.14 -1.20 -11.85
C PRO A 370 10.71 -2.15 -12.94
N GLY A 371 9.92 -3.14 -13.35
CA GLY A 371 10.24 -4.08 -14.42
C GLY A 371 9.20 -5.20 -14.49
N ILE A 372 9.26 -5.99 -15.55
CA ILE A 372 8.31 -7.09 -15.78
C ILE A 372 8.68 -8.41 -15.09
N PHE A 373 9.83 -8.50 -14.42
CA PHE A 373 10.22 -9.69 -13.66
C PHE A 373 10.40 -9.38 -12.17
N ASP A 374 9.99 -10.32 -11.32
CA ASP A 374 10.33 -10.29 -9.91
C ASP A 374 11.72 -10.89 -9.65
N GLN A 375 12.22 -10.74 -8.42
CA GLN A 375 13.51 -11.27 -7.97
C GLN A 375 13.67 -12.80 -8.05
N PHE A 376 12.63 -13.53 -8.46
CA PHE A 376 12.62 -15.00 -8.63
C PHE A 376 12.46 -15.41 -10.09
N ASP A 377 12.73 -14.51 -11.03
CA ASP A 377 12.56 -14.70 -12.48
C ASP A 377 11.10 -15.01 -12.90
N ARG A 378 10.10 -14.57 -12.11
CA ARG A 378 8.69 -14.70 -12.49
C ARG A 378 8.18 -13.43 -13.13
N LEU A 379 7.39 -13.59 -14.17
CA LEU A 379 6.78 -12.50 -14.92
C LEU A 379 5.67 -11.84 -14.08
N LEU A 380 5.75 -10.53 -13.87
CA LEU A 380 4.72 -9.72 -13.20
C LEU A 380 3.66 -9.31 -14.21
N ALA A 381 2.49 -9.94 -14.17
CA ALA A 381 1.48 -9.72 -15.21
C ALA A 381 0.03 -9.69 -14.72
N TYR A 382 -0.76 -8.89 -15.41
CA TYR A 382 -2.21 -8.98 -15.44
C TYR A 382 -2.66 -10.11 -16.37
N ILE A 383 -3.70 -10.84 -15.97
CA ILE A 383 -4.27 -11.92 -16.78
C ILE A 383 -5.71 -11.57 -17.17
N TYR A 384 -5.97 -11.55 -18.47
CA TYR A 384 -7.30 -11.43 -19.06
C TYR A 384 -7.69 -12.72 -19.77
N TYR A 385 -8.89 -13.23 -19.50
CA TYR A 385 -9.35 -14.51 -20.06
C TYR A 385 -10.78 -14.47 -20.56
N ASP A 386 -11.13 -15.47 -21.39
CA ASP A 386 -12.49 -15.67 -21.88
C ASP A 386 -13.29 -16.49 -20.86
N GLY A 387 -13.98 -15.81 -19.95
CA GLY A 387 -14.86 -16.45 -18.97
C GLY A 387 -16.25 -16.78 -19.53
N THR A 388 -16.71 -16.09 -20.57
CA THR A 388 -18.05 -16.26 -21.15
C THR A 388 -18.09 -17.34 -22.23
N GLY A 389 -16.94 -17.69 -22.80
CA GLY A 389 -16.79 -18.59 -23.94
C GLY A 389 -17.14 -17.95 -25.28
N ASP A 390 -17.18 -16.61 -25.36
CA ASP A 390 -17.54 -15.87 -26.59
C ASP A 390 -16.33 -15.56 -27.49
N GLY A 391 -15.12 -15.90 -27.04
CA GLY A 391 -13.86 -15.66 -27.72
C GLY A 391 -13.16 -14.36 -27.32
N THR A 392 -13.76 -13.54 -26.47
CA THR A 392 -13.21 -12.27 -25.98
C THR A 392 -12.57 -12.46 -24.61
N ARG A 393 -11.33 -12.00 -24.44
CA ARG A 393 -10.60 -12.08 -23.16
C ARG A 393 -10.83 -10.81 -22.34
N SER A 394 -12.04 -10.65 -21.82
CA SER A 394 -12.42 -9.44 -21.07
C SER A 394 -12.46 -9.63 -19.56
N GLU A 395 -12.44 -10.87 -19.06
CA GLU A 395 -12.47 -11.13 -17.64
C GLU A 395 -11.09 -10.86 -17.04
N PHE A 396 -11.01 -9.89 -16.13
CA PHE A 396 -9.78 -9.54 -15.45
C PHE A 396 -9.60 -10.43 -14.22
N TYR A 397 -8.71 -11.44 -14.35
CA TYR A 397 -8.51 -12.45 -13.32
C TYR A 397 -8.07 -11.83 -11.99
N ASN A 398 -7.07 -10.95 -12.04
CA ASN A 398 -6.41 -10.42 -10.85
C ASN A 398 -7.42 -9.74 -9.89
N LEU A 399 -8.15 -8.73 -10.37
CA LEU A 399 -9.15 -8.02 -9.57
C LEU A 399 -10.29 -8.93 -9.13
N ARG A 400 -10.74 -9.84 -9.99
CA ARG A 400 -11.84 -10.76 -9.64
C ARG A 400 -11.44 -11.71 -8.51
N THR A 401 -10.19 -12.15 -8.44
CA THR A 401 -9.72 -13.02 -7.34
C THR A 401 -9.81 -12.30 -6.00
N VAL A 402 -9.42 -11.02 -5.93
CA VAL A 402 -9.57 -10.17 -4.73
C VAL A 402 -11.04 -9.90 -4.40
N GLN A 403 -11.85 -9.46 -5.39
CA GLN A 403 -13.28 -9.20 -5.21
C GLN A 403 -14.07 -10.42 -4.70
N ASN A 404 -13.62 -11.62 -5.04
CA ASN A 404 -14.25 -12.85 -4.59
C ASN A 404 -13.58 -13.42 -3.33
N GLY A 405 -12.75 -12.65 -2.60
CA GLY A 405 -12.17 -13.07 -1.32
C GLY A 405 -11.33 -14.34 -1.40
N TYR A 406 -10.59 -14.56 -2.49
CA TYR A 406 -9.63 -15.67 -2.61
C TYR A 406 -8.18 -15.23 -2.35
N ALA A 407 -7.94 -13.92 -2.33
CA ALA A 407 -6.63 -13.30 -2.15
C ALA A 407 -6.76 -12.03 -1.33
N ARG A 408 -5.66 -11.66 -0.66
CA ARG A 408 -5.44 -10.30 -0.23
C ARG A 408 -4.79 -9.47 -1.34
N VAL A 409 -4.77 -8.15 -1.21
CA VAL A 409 -3.95 -7.30 -2.08
C VAL A 409 -2.48 -7.47 -1.72
N TYR A 410 -1.64 -7.56 -2.75
CA TYR A 410 -0.19 -7.46 -2.62
C TYR A 410 0.22 -6.05 -3.04
N SER A 411 0.66 -5.24 -2.08
CA SER A 411 0.76 -3.80 -2.24
C SER A 411 2.10 -3.33 -2.82
N SER A 412 2.27 -3.50 -4.14
CA SER A 412 3.36 -2.88 -4.92
C SER A 412 2.90 -1.60 -5.64
N SER A 413 3.77 -1.00 -6.46
CA SER A 413 3.51 0.29 -7.14
C SER A 413 2.49 0.24 -8.29
N PHE A 414 1.93 -0.93 -8.63
CA PHE A 414 1.05 -1.10 -9.79
C PHE A 414 -0.10 -0.09 -9.89
N SER A 415 -0.38 0.38 -11.11
CA SER A 415 -1.36 1.45 -11.39
C SER A 415 -2.82 1.16 -11.02
N LYS A 416 -3.15 -0.09 -10.67
CA LYS A 416 -4.52 -0.52 -10.31
C LYS A 416 -4.70 -0.77 -8.82
N HIS A 417 -3.70 -0.43 -8.01
CA HIS A 417 -3.65 -0.72 -6.59
C HIS A 417 -4.89 -0.28 -5.83
N ASP A 418 -5.30 0.98 -5.95
CA ASP A 418 -6.40 1.49 -5.12
C ASP A 418 -7.76 0.89 -5.50
N ALA A 419 -7.92 0.42 -6.74
CA ALA A 419 -9.10 -0.34 -7.15
C ALA A 419 -9.10 -1.77 -6.56
N PHE A 420 -7.92 -2.35 -6.33
CA PHE A 420 -7.76 -3.63 -5.65
C PHE A 420 -8.00 -3.47 -4.16
N MET A 421 -7.42 -2.45 -3.52
CA MET A 421 -7.67 -2.14 -2.11
C MET A 421 -9.16 -1.94 -1.84
N SER A 422 -9.84 -1.14 -2.67
CA SER A 422 -11.29 -0.96 -2.55
C SER A 422 -12.08 -2.27 -2.72
N ALA A 423 -11.60 -3.20 -3.53
CA ALA A 423 -12.23 -4.51 -3.70
C ALA A 423 -11.99 -5.44 -2.52
N GLU A 424 -10.81 -5.39 -1.90
CA GLU A 424 -10.49 -6.12 -0.67
C GLU A 424 -11.31 -5.60 0.50
N SER A 425 -11.33 -4.28 0.74
CA SER A 425 -12.14 -3.69 1.83
C SER A 425 -13.61 -4.07 1.71
N GLN A 426 -14.15 -4.11 0.48
CA GLN A 426 -15.53 -4.58 0.25
C GLN A 426 -15.68 -6.09 0.53
N ALA A 427 -14.72 -6.92 0.12
CA ALA A 427 -14.74 -8.35 0.38
C ALA A 427 -14.62 -8.68 1.88
N GLN A 428 -13.87 -7.88 2.63
CA GLN A 428 -13.78 -7.94 4.08
C GLN A 428 -15.13 -7.57 4.73
N ALA A 429 -15.68 -6.40 4.38
CA ALA A 429 -16.97 -5.92 4.91
C ALA A 429 -18.14 -6.89 4.64
N ASP A 430 -18.14 -7.53 3.47
CA ASP A 430 -19.16 -8.51 3.07
C ASP A 430 -18.85 -9.94 3.57
N ALA A 431 -17.76 -10.14 4.33
CA ALA A 431 -17.31 -11.43 4.84
C ALA A 431 -17.19 -12.51 3.74
N VAL A 432 -16.67 -12.12 2.57
CA VAL A 432 -16.60 -12.98 1.39
C VAL A 432 -15.44 -13.95 1.51
N ASN A 433 -15.75 -15.24 1.41
CA ASN A 433 -14.77 -16.33 1.29
C ASN A 433 -13.69 -16.31 2.39
N VAL A 434 -12.42 -16.06 2.08
CA VAL A 434 -11.34 -16.07 3.10
C VAL A 434 -11.66 -15.13 4.26
N TRP A 435 -12.32 -14.01 3.97
CA TRP A 435 -12.71 -13.02 4.97
C TRP A 435 -13.88 -13.44 5.85
N GLY A 436 -14.53 -14.58 5.58
CA GLY A 436 -15.68 -15.07 6.36
C GLY A 436 -15.39 -15.43 7.82
N ALA A 437 -14.11 -15.47 8.22
CA ALA A 437 -13.68 -15.67 9.60
C ALA A 437 -12.85 -14.49 10.13
N SER A 438 -12.78 -13.38 9.38
CA SER A 438 -12.06 -12.17 9.80
C SER A 438 -12.83 -11.51 10.95
N ASP A 439 -12.12 -11.23 12.03
CA ASP A 439 -12.63 -10.54 13.21
C ASP A 439 -11.52 -9.60 13.76
N PRO A 440 -11.37 -8.40 13.17
CA PRO A 440 -10.33 -7.45 13.58
C PRO A 440 -10.46 -7.02 15.05
N ASP A 441 -11.69 -6.87 15.55
CA ASP A 441 -12.00 -6.50 16.94
C ASP A 441 -11.54 -7.57 17.95
N ALA A 442 -11.35 -8.82 17.50
CA ALA A 442 -10.87 -9.91 18.34
C ALA A 442 -9.34 -10.08 18.33
N SER A 443 -8.61 -9.20 17.63
CA SER A 443 -7.16 -9.29 17.52
C SER A 443 -6.46 -8.76 18.77
N ASP A 444 -5.58 -9.59 19.34
CA ASP A 444 -4.84 -9.21 20.54
C ASP A 444 -3.86 -8.07 20.23
N PRO A 445 -3.85 -6.97 21.02
CA PRO A 445 -2.87 -5.92 20.87
C PRO A 445 -1.45 -6.48 21.10
N ILE A 446 -0.60 -6.38 20.07
CA ILE A 446 0.83 -6.64 20.21
C ILE A 446 1.54 -5.36 20.63
N ARG A 447 2.65 -5.45 21.37
CA ARG A 447 3.59 -4.32 21.62
C ARG A 447 2.92 -2.98 21.98
N ASN A 448 1.89 -3.03 22.84
CA ASN A 448 1.19 -1.86 23.32
C ASN A 448 1.48 -1.64 24.81
N ARG A 449 2.63 -1.03 25.12
CA ARG A 449 3.06 -0.67 26.48
C ARG A 449 3.58 0.76 26.50
N ASP A 450 3.72 1.34 27.68
CA ASP A 450 4.42 2.61 27.82
C ASP A 450 5.85 2.50 27.27
N ALA A 451 6.23 3.47 26.45
CA ALA A 451 7.55 3.56 25.85
C ALA A 451 8.59 3.96 26.90
N ASP A 452 9.39 2.99 27.32
CA ASP A 452 10.58 3.19 28.16
C ASP A 452 11.83 3.47 27.31
N ASP A 453 11.90 2.88 26.12
CA ASP A 453 12.96 3.08 25.13
C ASP A 453 12.45 2.92 23.69
N LEU A 454 13.20 3.51 22.76
CA LEU A 454 12.98 3.43 21.31
C LEU A 454 14.30 3.08 20.62
N PHE A 455 14.23 2.40 19.48
CA PHE A 455 15.37 2.28 18.55
C PHE A 455 15.09 3.03 17.26
N PHE A 456 16.13 3.55 16.61
CA PHE A 456 16.04 4.31 15.37
C PHE A 456 16.94 3.65 14.32
N PRO A 457 16.40 2.77 13.45
CA PRO A 457 17.20 2.16 12.39
C PRO A 457 17.67 3.20 11.37
N THR A 458 18.91 3.06 10.89
CA THR A 458 19.49 3.93 9.86
C THR A 458 19.22 5.42 10.12
N ALA A 459 19.48 5.86 11.35
CA ALA A 459 19.00 7.14 11.83
C ALA A 459 19.65 8.35 11.12
N ALA A 460 18.86 9.34 10.75
CA ALA A 460 19.30 10.67 10.31
C ALA A 460 18.72 11.76 11.23
N SER A 461 19.39 12.91 11.31
CA SER A 461 18.92 14.00 12.16
C SER A 461 17.81 14.83 11.51
N VAL A 462 16.90 15.35 12.34
CA VAL A 462 15.84 16.27 11.90
C VAL A 462 16.26 17.73 12.08
N ARG A 463 15.92 18.58 11.12
CA ARG A 463 16.21 20.02 11.18
C ARG A 463 15.07 20.84 10.59
N THR A 464 15.25 22.15 10.52
CA THR A 464 14.39 23.02 9.71
C THR A 464 15.07 23.39 8.40
N SER A 465 14.30 23.92 7.46
CA SER A 465 14.78 24.53 6.21
C SER A 465 15.77 25.68 6.46
N SER A 466 15.74 26.29 7.65
CA SER A 466 16.58 27.44 8.01
C SER A 466 17.75 27.12 8.94
N GLY A 467 17.89 25.86 9.39
CA GLY A 467 18.94 25.40 10.30
C GLY A 467 18.39 24.54 11.43
N ALA A 468 18.96 24.68 12.62
CA ALA A 468 18.58 23.87 13.79
C ALA A 468 17.09 23.98 14.14
N ILE A 469 16.46 22.86 14.49
CA ILE A 469 15.10 22.83 15.06
C ILE A 469 15.11 23.27 16.52
N ASP A 470 14.07 23.99 16.95
CA ASP A 470 13.91 24.39 18.34
C ASP A 470 13.55 23.18 19.21
N ALA A 471 14.15 23.08 20.39
CA ALA A 471 13.94 21.95 21.30
C ALA A 471 12.47 21.77 21.70
N SER A 472 11.66 22.84 21.71
CA SER A 472 10.22 22.74 22.02
C SER A 472 9.41 22.01 20.94
N ARG A 473 10.03 21.57 19.85
CA ARG A 473 9.41 20.82 18.75
C ARG A 473 10.00 19.40 18.62
N VAL A 474 10.86 18.99 19.56
CA VAL A 474 11.65 17.75 19.46
C VAL A 474 11.21 16.79 20.57
N PRO A 475 10.35 15.79 20.29
CA PRO A 475 9.92 14.83 21.29
C PRO A 475 11.00 13.82 21.67
N VAL A 476 11.92 13.51 20.74
CA VAL A 476 12.95 12.49 20.93
C VAL A 476 14.31 12.99 20.43
N VAL A 477 15.33 12.85 21.28
CA VAL A 477 16.74 13.08 20.93
C VAL A 477 17.55 11.80 21.11
N ALA A 478 18.67 11.70 20.41
CA ALA A 478 19.64 10.63 20.63
C ALA A 478 20.31 10.72 22.02
N GLU A 479 20.86 9.60 22.48
CA GLU A 479 21.71 9.57 23.67
C GLU A 479 22.93 10.49 23.50
N SER A 480 23.49 10.96 24.61
CA SER A 480 24.56 11.98 24.59
C SER A 480 25.88 11.51 23.97
N GLU A 481 26.03 10.20 23.85
CA GLU A 481 27.17 9.50 23.25
C GLU A 481 27.05 9.38 21.73
N ALA A 482 25.86 9.61 21.17
CA ALA A 482 25.62 9.54 19.75
C ALA A 482 26.41 10.62 18.98
N THR A 483 26.81 10.29 17.76
CA THR A 483 27.59 11.15 16.88
C THR A 483 26.93 11.25 15.50
N GLN A 484 26.99 12.44 14.91
CA GLN A 484 26.62 12.64 13.50
C GLN A 484 27.84 12.41 12.60
N THR A 485 27.73 11.49 11.65
CA THR A 485 28.69 11.25 10.57
C THR A 485 28.10 11.72 9.22
N GLY A 486 28.87 11.67 8.13
CA GLY A 486 28.45 12.21 6.83
C GLY A 486 28.63 13.73 6.70
N SER A 487 27.69 14.40 6.03
CA SER A 487 27.76 15.83 5.70
C SER A 487 26.60 16.65 6.29
N PRO A 488 26.39 16.62 7.63
CA PRO A 488 25.28 17.32 8.25
C PRO A 488 25.36 18.84 7.99
N SER A 489 24.26 19.41 7.50
CA SER A 489 24.11 20.86 7.38
C SER A 489 24.02 21.57 8.75
N VAL A 490 23.65 20.83 9.79
CA VAL A 490 23.55 21.29 11.18
C VAL A 490 24.16 20.23 12.10
N THR A 491 25.12 20.64 12.93
CA THR A 491 25.66 19.78 14.01
C THR A 491 24.98 20.13 15.32
N TYR A 492 24.48 19.12 16.03
CA TYR A 492 23.78 19.25 17.30
C TYR A 492 24.64 18.76 18.47
N SER A 493 24.34 19.27 19.67
CA SER A 493 24.82 18.66 20.92
C SER A 493 23.89 17.56 21.43
N ASP A 494 22.58 17.72 21.19
CA ASP A 494 21.54 16.73 21.41
C ASP A 494 20.87 16.51 20.06
N VAL A 495 21.13 15.38 19.42
CA VAL A 495 20.72 15.14 18.02
C VAL A 495 19.23 14.84 17.97
N PRO A 496 18.39 15.68 17.33
CA PRO A 496 16.95 15.44 17.20
C PRO A 496 16.67 14.27 16.25
N LEU A 497 15.94 13.27 16.73
CA LEU A 497 15.56 12.07 15.95
C LEU A 497 14.12 12.14 15.43
N ALA A 498 13.29 13.00 16.04
CA ALA A 498 11.96 13.32 15.55
C ALA A 498 11.67 14.82 15.77
N GLY A 499 10.89 15.43 14.89
CA GLY A 499 10.47 16.82 14.98
C GLY A 499 9.00 17.01 14.63
N LEU A 500 8.32 17.91 15.31
CA LEU A 500 6.89 18.20 15.12
C LEU A 500 6.66 19.61 14.58
N ASP A 501 5.64 19.74 13.75
CA ASP A 501 5.08 21.00 13.26
C ASP A 501 3.57 20.98 13.48
N GLU A 502 3.18 21.06 14.75
CA GLU A 502 1.79 20.96 15.21
C GLU A 502 0.83 21.89 14.46
N PRO A 503 1.18 23.16 14.12
CA PRO A 503 0.27 24.02 13.37
C PRO A 503 -0.11 23.52 11.97
N ASN A 504 0.69 22.62 11.39
CA ASN A 504 0.46 22.02 10.08
C ASN A 504 0.11 20.53 10.17
N ASN A 505 -0.04 19.98 11.37
CA ASN A 505 -0.29 18.55 11.64
C ASN A 505 0.80 17.62 11.05
N VAL A 506 2.06 18.07 11.02
CA VAL A 506 3.18 17.32 10.43
C VAL A 506 4.17 16.83 11.49
N ALA A 507 4.58 15.58 11.40
CA ALA A 507 5.80 15.06 12.03
C ALA A 507 6.84 14.73 10.96
N LEU A 508 8.12 14.81 11.31
CA LEU A 508 9.21 14.18 10.58
C LEU A 508 10.02 13.32 11.53
N VAL A 509 10.11 12.03 11.21
CA VAL A 509 10.87 11.02 11.96
C VAL A 509 12.10 10.62 11.15
N GLY A 510 13.27 10.69 11.78
CA GLY A 510 14.57 10.42 11.19
C GLY A 510 14.94 8.94 11.09
N ALA A 511 13.97 8.02 11.03
CA ALA A 511 14.17 6.58 10.86
C ALA A 511 12.85 5.86 10.49
N PRO A 512 12.88 4.76 9.72
CA PRO A 512 11.72 3.90 9.46
C PRO A 512 11.40 3.01 10.67
N LEU A 513 10.77 3.59 11.69
CA LEU A 513 10.59 2.96 13.02
C LEU A 513 9.79 1.66 13.03
N VAL A 514 8.96 1.44 12.02
CA VAL A 514 7.98 0.35 11.92
C VAL A 514 8.31 -0.68 10.83
N ASP A 515 9.52 -0.62 10.29
CA ASP A 515 10.03 -1.55 9.28
C ASP A 515 10.17 -2.97 9.85
N GLU A 516 9.45 -3.92 9.25
CA GLU A 516 9.42 -5.31 9.68
C GLU A 516 10.76 -6.04 9.56
N SER A 517 11.70 -5.53 8.77
CA SER A 517 13.04 -6.14 8.62
C SER A 517 13.85 -6.15 9.93
N TYR A 518 13.41 -5.39 10.93
CA TYR A 518 13.96 -5.38 12.28
C TYR A 518 13.27 -6.37 13.23
N GLU A 519 12.29 -7.15 12.76
CA GLU A 519 11.65 -8.21 13.53
C GLU A 519 12.49 -9.49 13.56
N GLN A 520 12.55 -10.15 14.72
CA GLN A 520 13.26 -11.43 14.84
C GLN A 520 12.63 -12.52 13.96
N ALA A 521 11.31 -12.47 13.75
CA ALA A 521 10.60 -13.37 12.85
C ALA A 521 11.08 -13.19 11.38
N GLU A 522 11.45 -11.96 11.02
CA GLU A 522 12.06 -11.58 9.74
C GLU A 522 13.58 -11.73 9.70
N ASP A 523 14.11 -12.58 10.59
CA ASP A 523 15.52 -12.97 10.64
C ASP A 523 16.47 -11.89 11.17
N TYR A 524 15.92 -10.84 11.79
CA TYR A 524 16.75 -9.89 12.51
C TYR A 524 17.43 -10.59 13.69
N ALA A 525 18.71 -10.25 13.91
CA ALA A 525 19.59 -11.04 14.78
C ALA A 525 19.19 -10.99 16.27
N VAL A 526 18.39 -10.02 16.67
CA VAL A 526 17.90 -9.82 18.04
C VAL A 526 16.41 -9.54 18.04
N ASP A 527 15.76 -9.71 19.20
CA ASP A 527 14.36 -9.38 19.38
C ASP A 527 14.22 -7.88 19.69
N THR A 528 13.51 -7.15 18.82
CA THR A 528 13.23 -5.72 18.95
C THR A 528 11.83 -5.44 19.51
N SER A 529 11.03 -6.48 19.78
CA SER A 529 9.66 -6.34 20.28
C SER A 529 9.56 -5.73 21.68
N THR A 530 10.70 -5.56 22.36
CA THR A 530 10.81 -4.88 23.66
C THR A 530 10.83 -3.36 23.55
N TYR A 531 11.08 -2.80 22.36
CA TYR A 531 11.05 -1.35 22.10
C TYR A 531 9.66 -0.92 21.61
N GLU A 532 9.17 0.23 22.06
CA GLU A 532 7.79 0.69 21.81
C GLU A 532 7.68 1.65 20.62
N ASN A 533 8.38 1.31 19.52
CA ASN A 533 8.35 2.07 18.26
C ASN A 533 6.94 2.22 17.69
N PHE A 534 6.08 1.21 17.87
CA PHE A 534 4.72 1.19 17.33
C PHE A 534 3.82 2.18 18.06
N VAL A 535 3.88 2.19 19.40
CA VAL A 535 3.17 3.15 20.26
C VAL A 535 3.56 4.58 19.92
N PHE A 536 4.86 4.87 19.79
CA PHE A 536 5.31 6.20 19.42
C PHE A 536 4.78 6.63 18.04
N THR A 537 4.82 5.74 17.06
CA THR A 537 4.36 6.03 15.68
C THR A 537 2.84 6.25 15.63
N ALA A 538 2.04 5.41 16.31
CA ALA A 538 0.59 5.57 16.37
C ALA A 538 0.18 6.82 17.16
N ASN A 539 0.88 7.14 18.25
CA ASN A 539 0.61 8.36 18.99
C ASN A 539 0.94 9.63 18.20
N LEU A 540 1.94 9.62 17.29
CA LEU A 540 2.16 10.75 16.38
C LEU A 540 0.93 11.00 15.50
N ALA A 541 0.35 9.93 14.94
CA ALA A 541 -0.86 10.02 14.13
C ALA A 541 -2.05 10.55 14.94
N ASN A 542 -2.23 10.09 16.19
CA ASN A 542 -3.32 10.51 17.08
C ASN A 542 -3.15 11.92 17.63
N TYR A 543 -1.92 12.33 17.92
CA TYR A 543 -1.63 13.61 18.57
C TYR A 543 -1.72 14.79 17.60
N LEU A 544 -1.27 14.61 16.35
CA LEU A 544 -1.22 15.67 15.35
C LEU A 544 -2.55 15.91 14.65
N GLY A 545 -3.37 14.87 14.51
CA GLY A 545 -4.64 14.91 13.79
C GLY A 545 -5.83 14.98 14.74
N SER A 546 -6.94 15.51 14.25
CA SER A 546 -8.25 15.48 14.92
C SER A 546 -9.25 14.57 14.21
N LYS A 547 -8.85 13.93 13.11
CA LYS A 547 -9.68 12.99 12.36
C LYS A 547 -9.69 11.61 13.01
N SER A 548 -10.82 10.91 12.84
CA SER A 548 -10.95 9.47 13.06
C SER A 548 -10.80 8.73 11.72
N GLY A 549 -10.76 7.40 11.78
CA GLY A 549 -10.60 6.53 10.63
C GLY A 549 -9.23 5.87 10.59
N LYS A 550 -8.78 5.46 9.42
CA LYS A 550 -7.63 4.58 9.24
C LYS A 550 -6.29 5.30 9.13
N VAL A 551 -5.21 4.61 9.45
CA VAL A 551 -3.86 5.06 9.08
C VAL A 551 -3.58 4.59 7.66
N VAL A 552 -3.14 5.50 6.80
CA VAL A 552 -2.78 5.18 5.42
C VAL A 552 -1.28 5.32 5.22
N VAL A 553 -0.62 4.38 4.54
CA VAL A 553 0.75 4.53 4.05
C VAL A 553 0.74 4.87 2.55
N ASP A 554 1.64 5.75 2.14
CA ASP A 554 1.91 5.98 0.72
C ASP A 554 2.90 4.93 0.19
N GLY A 555 2.48 4.19 -0.85
CA GLY A 555 3.32 3.23 -1.57
C GLY A 555 3.41 3.45 -3.08
N GLY A 556 2.80 4.52 -3.61
CA GLY A 556 2.69 4.76 -5.05
C GLY A 556 3.86 5.50 -5.68
N HIS A 557 4.78 6.04 -4.87
CA HIS A 557 5.88 6.89 -5.32
C HIS A 557 7.23 6.16 -5.28
N GLY A 558 7.21 4.84 -5.53
CA GLY A 558 8.40 3.98 -5.62
C GLY A 558 8.92 3.46 -4.28
N GLN A 559 8.14 3.55 -3.20
CA GLN A 559 8.56 3.09 -1.86
C GLN A 559 8.66 1.57 -1.76
N PHE A 560 7.82 0.84 -2.50
CA PHE A 560 7.86 -0.62 -2.51
C PHE A 560 9.24 -1.12 -2.94
N SER A 561 9.85 -2.02 -2.15
CA SER A 561 11.23 -2.52 -2.34
C SER A 561 12.36 -1.50 -2.22
N ALA A 562 12.08 -0.23 -1.90
CA ALA A 562 13.14 0.72 -1.55
C ALA A 562 13.57 0.48 -0.10
N GLY A 563 14.77 -0.05 0.12
CA GLY A 563 15.26 -0.47 1.45
C GLY A 563 15.42 0.61 2.53
N TYR A 564 14.97 1.84 2.26
CA TYR A 564 14.92 2.98 3.19
C TYR A 564 13.52 3.57 3.34
N ALA A 565 12.53 2.98 2.68
CA ALA A 565 11.14 3.42 2.65
C ALA A 565 10.23 2.37 3.29
N LEU A 566 8.94 2.69 3.38
CA LEU A 566 7.91 1.84 3.96
C LEU A 566 6.78 1.69 2.94
N SER A 567 6.31 0.46 2.74
CA SER A 567 5.01 0.11 2.15
C SER A 567 4.21 -0.77 3.12
N ALA A 568 2.97 -1.14 2.75
CA ALA A 568 2.19 -2.10 3.52
C ALA A 568 2.91 -3.45 3.67
N GLU A 569 3.66 -3.90 2.65
CA GLU A 569 4.43 -5.14 2.72
C GLU A 569 5.63 -5.06 3.68
N GLU A 570 6.13 -3.87 4.01
CA GLU A 570 7.19 -3.68 5.02
C GLU A 570 6.66 -3.34 6.43
N THR A 571 5.34 -3.30 6.63
CA THR A 571 4.72 -2.80 7.87
C THR A 571 3.64 -3.72 8.45
N ALA A 572 3.59 -4.99 8.03
CA ALA A 572 2.57 -5.96 8.45
C ALA A 572 2.44 -6.09 9.99
N TYR A 573 3.54 -6.01 10.74
CA TYR A 573 3.49 -6.02 12.21
C TYR A 573 2.92 -4.73 12.81
N PHE A 574 3.13 -3.59 12.16
CA PHE A 574 2.52 -2.33 12.59
C PHE A 574 1.04 -2.28 12.24
N GLN A 575 0.63 -2.86 11.10
CA GLN A 575 -0.79 -3.12 10.81
C GLN A 575 -1.44 -3.97 11.90
N ARG A 576 -0.84 -5.11 12.27
CA ARG A 576 -1.35 -5.96 13.38
C ARG A 576 -1.41 -5.21 14.72
N PHE A 577 -0.47 -4.30 14.96
CA PHE A 577 -0.51 -3.43 16.13
C PHE A 577 -1.73 -2.50 16.10
N LEU A 578 -1.95 -1.81 14.98
CA LEU A 578 -3.04 -0.85 14.80
C LEU A 578 -4.40 -1.55 14.92
N GLU A 579 -4.53 -2.74 14.35
CA GLU A 579 -5.71 -3.59 14.46
C GLU A 579 -6.07 -3.84 15.93
N GLY A 580 -5.10 -4.25 16.76
CA GLY A 580 -5.34 -4.50 18.19
C GLY A 580 -5.57 -3.24 19.04
N VAL A 581 -5.46 -2.03 18.46
CA VAL A 581 -5.83 -0.75 19.09
C VAL A 581 -6.97 -0.08 18.31
N ASP A 582 -7.82 -0.87 17.66
CA ASP A 582 -9.03 -0.45 16.95
C ASP A 582 -8.78 0.61 15.88
N THR A 583 -7.71 0.44 15.10
CA THR A 583 -7.34 1.33 14.01
C THR A 583 -7.01 0.55 12.76
N ASP A 584 -7.80 0.73 11.70
CA ASP A 584 -7.52 0.10 10.42
C ASP A 584 -6.25 0.69 9.78
N TYR A 585 -5.63 -0.08 8.90
CA TYR A 585 -4.42 0.28 8.18
C TYR A 585 -4.52 -0.10 6.70
N ASP A 586 -4.24 0.86 5.82
CA ASP A 586 -4.25 0.65 4.36
C ASP A 586 -3.03 1.27 3.68
N GLN A 587 -2.77 0.84 2.45
CA GLN A 587 -1.91 1.57 1.52
C GLN A 587 -2.74 2.30 0.46
N VAL A 588 -2.24 3.43 -0.02
CA VAL A 588 -2.69 4.07 -1.26
C VAL A 588 -1.51 4.29 -2.19
N ASN A 589 -1.76 4.18 -3.50
CA ASN A 589 -0.78 4.55 -4.52
C ASN A 589 -1.11 5.88 -5.17
N ASP A 590 -2.39 6.23 -5.35
CA ASP A 590 -2.79 7.56 -5.81
C ASP A 590 -3.22 8.42 -4.62
N VAL A 591 -2.48 9.48 -4.33
CA VAL A 591 -2.81 10.37 -3.19
C VAL A 591 -3.89 11.37 -3.61
N THR A 592 -5.16 10.95 -3.52
CA THR A 592 -6.33 11.75 -3.91
C THR A 592 -7.24 12.08 -2.73
N SER A 593 -8.07 13.10 -2.86
CA SER A 593 -9.08 13.42 -1.83
C SER A 593 -10.06 12.28 -1.55
N THR A 594 -10.30 11.42 -2.53
CA THR A 594 -11.17 10.25 -2.39
C THR A 594 -10.50 9.18 -1.56
N ASN A 595 -9.25 8.84 -1.88
CA ASN A 595 -8.51 7.79 -1.18
C ASN A 595 -8.16 8.20 0.27
N LEU A 596 -8.09 9.50 0.55
CA LEU A 596 -7.85 10.05 1.89
C LEU A 596 -9.13 10.41 2.67
N ALA A 597 -10.33 10.08 2.17
CA ALA A 597 -11.58 10.51 2.79
C ALA A 597 -11.72 9.97 4.22
N ASP A 598 -11.46 8.68 4.39
CA ASP A 598 -11.62 7.92 5.64
C ASP A 598 -10.30 7.78 6.43
N ALA A 599 -9.24 8.48 6.01
CA ALA A 599 -7.96 8.45 6.70
C ALA A 599 -7.95 9.41 7.90
N LYS A 600 -7.37 8.97 9.03
CA LYS A 600 -6.98 9.85 10.14
C LYS A 600 -5.58 10.42 9.97
N ALA A 601 -4.68 9.63 9.38
CA ALA A 601 -3.28 9.97 9.19
C ALA A 601 -2.73 9.36 7.92
N VAL A 602 -1.71 10.02 7.35
CA VAL A 602 -0.94 9.52 6.21
C VAL A 602 0.54 9.42 6.60
N VAL A 603 1.13 8.24 6.44
CA VAL A 603 2.57 8.00 6.58
C VAL A 603 3.22 8.11 5.21
N VAL A 604 4.13 9.06 5.04
CA VAL A 604 4.89 9.26 3.80
C VAL A 604 6.36 9.03 4.09
N SER A 605 6.87 7.87 3.68
CA SER A 605 8.30 7.59 3.70
C SER A 605 8.99 8.25 2.51
N SER A 606 10.32 8.38 2.56
CA SER A 606 11.10 9.12 1.56
C SER A 606 10.87 8.57 0.15
N PRO A 607 10.17 9.31 -0.73
CA PRO A 607 9.64 8.73 -1.97
C PRO A 607 10.67 8.83 -3.10
N PRO A 608 11.09 7.71 -3.73
CA PRO A 608 11.99 7.75 -4.88
C PRO A 608 11.46 8.57 -6.06
N GLN A 609 10.15 8.56 -6.28
CA GLN A 609 9.47 9.34 -7.32
C GLN A 609 8.80 10.57 -6.71
N ALA A 610 8.67 11.64 -7.48
CA ALA A 610 8.07 12.88 -7.02
C ALA A 610 6.53 12.81 -7.06
N PHE A 611 5.89 13.40 -6.06
CA PHE A 611 4.44 13.61 -6.04
C PHE A 611 4.03 14.60 -7.14
N THR A 612 2.89 14.36 -7.78
CA THR A 612 2.29 15.36 -8.66
C THR A 612 1.77 16.56 -7.87
N SER A 613 1.60 17.70 -8.54
CA SER A 613 1.03 18.90 -7.89
C SER A 613 -0.39 18.65 -7.35
N SER A 614 -1.18 17.79 -8.02
CA SER A 614 -2.53 17.41 -7.54
C SER A 614 -2.51 16.60 -6.26
N GLU A 615 -1.52 15.71 -6.11
CA GLU A 615 -1.38 14.89 -4.90
C GLU A 615 -0.90 15.73 -3.72
N LEU A 616 0.06 16.64 -3.96
CA LEU A 616 0.50 17.62 -2.97
C LEU A 616 -0.66 18.51 -2.51
N ASP A 617 -1.54 18.96 -3.43
CA ASP A 617 -2.74 19.72 -3.10
C ASP A 617 -3.74 18.89 -2.27
N ALA A 618 -3.90 17.61 -2.59
CA ALA A 618 -4.78 16.68 -1.86
C ALA A 618 -4.27 16.44 -0.44
N LEU A 619 -2.98 16.16 -0.27
CA LEU A 619 -2.35 15.95 1.04
C LEU A 619 -2.38 17.22 1.90
N SER A 620 -2.12 18.38 1.29
CA SER A 620 -2.24 19.69 1.96
C SER A 620 -3.67 19.98 2.41
N SER A 621 -4.66 19.65 1.57
CA SER A 621 -6.08 19.79 1.92
C SER A 621 -6.47 18.81 3.02
N PHE A 622 -5.97 17.58 3.00
CA PHE A 622 -6.18 16.58 4.03
C PHE A 622 -5.65 17.07 5.40
N ALA A 623 -4.40 17.53 5.44
CA ALA A 623 -3.79 18.05 6.66
C ALA A 623 -4.54 19.28 7.21
N ALA A 624 -4.90 20.22 6.33
CA ALA A 624 -5.68 21.41 6.71
C ALA A 624 -7.08 21.08 7.26
N ASN A 625 -7.62 19.90 6.94
CA ASN A 625 -8.90 19.40 7.44
C ASN A 625 -8.74 18.45 8.65
N GLY A 626 -7.63 18.56 9.38
CA GLY A 626 -7.41 17.84 10.64
C GLY A 626 -6.78 16.46 10.48
N GLY A 627 -6.33 16.07 9.28
CA GLY A 627 -5.53 14.86 9.10
C GLY A 627 -4.09 15.05 9.57
N ALA A 628 -3.47 14.00 10.11
CA ALA A 628 -2.05 14.00 10.46
C ALA A 628 -1.19 13.53 9.28
N VAL A 629 0.00 14.12 9.09
CA VAL A 629 0.98 13.61 8.12
C VAL A 629 2.29 13.30 8.83
N VAL A 630 2.68 12.02 8.82
CA VAL A 630 3.92 11.53 9.42
C VAL A 630 4.93 11.27 8.30
N LEU A 631 5.91 12.16 8.18
CA LEU A 631 7.01 12.02 7.24
C LEU A 631 8.10 11.13 7.84
N VAL A 632 8.67 10.25 7.03
CA VAL A 632 9.68 9.26 7.48
C VAL A 632 10.87 9.24 6.52
N GLY A 633 12.09 9.30 7.05
CA GLY A 633 13.31 9.10 6.27
C GLY A 633 14.54 8.87 7.15
N GLY A 634 15.59 8.29 6.59
CA GLY A 634 16.79 7.88 7.33
C GLY A 634 18.09 8.23 6.60
N SER A 635 19.21 7.73 7.10
CA SER A 635 20.55 7.93 6.55
C SER A 635 20.73 7.29 5.18
N GLU A 636 20.03 6.17 4.92
CA GLU A 636 20.08 5.45 3.64
C GLU A 636 19.17 6.08 2.56
N THR A 637 18.41 7.13 2.91
CA THR A 637 17.60 7.85 1.93
C THR A 637 18.48 8.52 0.88
N THR A 638 18.22 8.24 -0.40
CA THR A 638 18.93 8.85 -1.54
C THR A 638 18.74 10.36 -1.59
N ALA A 639 19.65 11.09 -2.27
CA ALA A 639 19.52 12.54 -2.44
C ALA A 639 18.19 12.94 -3.13
N THR A 640 17.78 12.19 -4.15
CA THR A 640 16.51 12.39 -4.87
C THR A 640 15.31 12.16 -3.96
N ALA A 641 15.24 11.00 -3.28
CA ALA A 641 14.12 10.70 -2.40
C ALA A 641 14.00 11.69 -1.23
N ARG A 642 15.15 12.14 -0.71
CA ARG A 642 15.20 13.19 0.32
C ARG A 642 14.67 14.53 -0.19
N SER A 643 15.01 14.90 -1.43
CA SER A 643 14.49 16.10 -2.07
C SER A 643 12.98 16.02 -2.23
N ASN A 644 12.45 14.90 -2.73
CA ASN A 644 11.01 14.69 -2.89
C ASN A 644 10.28 14.75 -1.53
N LEU A 645 10.84 14.15 -0.47
CA LEU A 645 10.28 14.27 0.88
C LEU A 645 10.26 15.74 1.37
N HIS A 646 11.28 16.53 1.03
CA HIS A 646 11.33 17.96 1.36
C HIS A 646 10.30 18.77 0.56
N GLU A 647 9.94 18.35 -0.65
CA GLU A 647 8.86 18.95 -1.44
C GLU A 647 7.49 18.67 -0.81
N VAL A 648 7.24 17.44 -0.36
CA VAL A 648 6.04 17.08 0.41
C VAL A 648 5.92 17.96 1.66
N ALA A 649 6.98 18.05 2.47
CA ALA A 649 7.01 18.92 3.65
C ALA A 649 6.73 20.39 3.30
N SER A 650 7.28 20.88 2.17
CA SER A 650 7.07 22.26 1.71
C SER A 650 5.63 22.53 1.30
N ALA A 651 4.99 21.59 0.61
CA ALA A 651 3.59 21.70 0.18
C ALA A 651 2.64 21.79 1.38
N LEU A 652 2.89 20.98 2.41
CA LEU A 652 2.18 21.00 3.69
C LEU A 652 2.38 22.30 4.50
N GLY A 653 3.25 23.21 4.03
CA GLY A 653 3.62 24.42 4.75
C GLY A 653 4.63 24.19 5.88
N SER A 654 5.20 22.98 5.97
CA SER A 654 6.14 22.62 7.01
C SER A 654 7.59 22.99 6.70
N ASP A 655 8.29 23.48 7.72
CA ASP A 655 9.71 23.79 7.63
C ASP A 655 10.62 22.61 8.00
N LEU A 656 10.07 21.46 8.43
CA LEU A 656 10.83 20.27 8.81
C LEU A 656 11.61 19.68 7.62
N ARG A 657 12.87 19.29 7.83
CA ARG A 657 13.76 18.71 6.81
C ARG A 657 14.59 17.58 7.41
N LEU A 658 14.78 16.53 6.61
CA LEU A 658 15.73 15.45 6.90
C LEU A 658 17.15 15.91 6.55
N SER A 659 18.11 15.61 7.41
CA SER A 659 19.53 15.87 7.16
C SER A 659 20.15 14.79 6.26
N ASP A 660 21.28 15.12 5.63
CA ASP A 660 22.14 14.19 4.88
C ASP A 660 23.30 13.76 5.79
N ASP A 661 22.94 13.07 6.86
CA ASP A 661 23.84 12.57 7.89
C ASP A 661 23.41 11.20 8.39
N GLN A 662 24.29 10.55 9.13
CA GLN A 662 23.99 9.33 9.86
C GLN A 662 24.24 9.56 11.35
N VAL A 663 23.27 9.18 12.17
CA VAL A 663 23.36 9.25 13.63
C VAL A 663 23.80 7.87 14.12
N GLU A 664 25.02 7.79 14.63
CA GLU A 664 25.60 6.56 15.15
C GLU A 664 25.77 6.62 16.66
N ASP A 665 25.51 5.53 17.38
CA ASP A 665 25.87 5.38 18.80
C ASP A 665 26.51 4.02 19.07
N ALA A 666 27.81 4.02 19.35
CA ALA A 666 28.56 2.78 19.64
C ALA A 666 28.25 2.15 21.01
N THR A 667 27.55 2.87 21.89
CA THR A 667 27.24 2.47 23.27
C THR A 667 25.79 2.03 23.42
N ASN A 668 24.85 2.83 22.90
CA ASN A 668 23.42 2.63 23.02
C ASN A 668 22.85 2.24 21.66
N ASN A 669 22.86 0.95 21.34
CA ASN A 669 22.39 0.45 20.06
C ASN A 669 21.82 -0.96 20.15
N VAL A 670 21.10 -1.33 19.10
CA VAL A 670 20.60 -2.68 18.88
C VAL A 670 21.70 -3.54 18.23
N ASN A 671 21.83 -4.80 18.65
CA ASN A 671 22.70 -5.79 18.01
C ASN A 671 24.20 -5.42 17.87
N SER A 672 24.75 -4.53 18.71
CA SER A 672 26.13 -4.02 18.54
C SER A 672 26.34 -3.27 17.22
N ASP A 673 25.27 -2.78 16.61
CA ASP A 673 25.28 -2.02 15.37
C ASP A 673 25.07 -0.53 15.67
N ALA A 674 26.14 0.26 15.57
CA ALA A 674 26.08 1.68 15.90
C ALA A 674 25.09 2.47 15.02
N THR A 675 24.71 1.95 13.85
CA THR A 675 23.76 2.58 12.91
C THR A 675 22.29 2.43 13.32
N VAL A 676 22.02 1.63 14.36
CA VAL A 676 20.69 1.42 14.95
C VAL A 676 20.69 1.90 16.42
N PRO A 677 20.84 3.21 16.66
CA PRO A 677 20.89 3.75 18.01
C PRO A 677 19.58 3.52 18.78
N THR A 678 19.70 3.35 20.09
CA THR A 678 18.58 3.31 21.05
C THR A 678 18.58 4.56 21.91
N THR A 679 17.42 5.02 22.36
CA THR A 679 17.32 6.19 23.25
C THR A 679 16.21 6.05 24.28
N THR A 680 16.47 6.61 25.47
CA THR A 680 15.51 6.80 26.56
C THR A 680 15.19 8.28 26.79
N ARG A 681 15.71 9.17 25.93
CA ARG A 681 15.66 10.62 26.11
C ARG A 681 14.44 11.23 25.43
N PHE A 682 13.33 11.19 26.17
CA PHE A 682 12.03 11.71 25.74
C PHE A 682 11.71 13.07 26.38
N ASP A 683 11.08 13.97 25.61
CA ASP A 683 10.36 15.11 26.17
C ASP A 683 8.93 14.68 26.49
N THR A 684 8.70 14.26 27.73
CA THR A 684 7.40 13.75 28.21
C THR A 684 6.34 14.85 28.36
N SER A 685 6.61 16.09 27.92
CA SER A 685 5.54 17.08 27.74
C SER A 685 4.67 16.77 26.51
N PHE A 686 5.18 15.98 25.56
CA PHE A 686 4.38 15.41 24.48
C PHE A 686 3.71 14.09 24.94
N PRO A 687 2.42 13.87 24.64
CA PRO A 687 1.69 12.65 25.01
C PRO A 687 1.93 11.52 24.00
N LEU A 688 3.20 11.20 23.73
CA LEU A 688 3.58 10.28 22.65
C LEU A 688 4.04 8.89 23.12
N PHE A 689 4.16 8.69 24.43
CA PHE A 689 4.91 7.57 25.01
C PHE A 689 4.06 6.65 25.88
N SER A 690 2.76 6.91 26.02
CA SER A 690 1.85 6.03 26.76
C SER A 690 1.26 4.98 25.83
N ALA A 691 1.00 3.78 26.36
CA ALA A 691 0.21 2.77 25.66
C ALA A 691 -1.12 3.37 25.16
N LEU A 692 -1.60 2.90 24.01
CA LEU A 692 -2.92 3.26 23.51
C LEU A 692 -3.99 2.47 24.26
N GLU A 693 -5.14 3.10 24.48
CA GLU A 693 -6.31 2.40 24.98
C GLU A 693 -6.78 1.39 23.92
N THR A 694 -7.12 0.18 24.36
CA THR A 694 -7.62 -0.92 23.52
C THR A 694 -9.04 -1.24 23.95
N SER A 695 -9.99 -1.36 23.03
CA SER A 695 -11.36 -1.81 23.32
C SER A 695 -11.40 -3.16 24.06
N GLY A 696 -10.39 -4.03 23.89
CA GLY A 696 -10.29 -5.36 24.52
C GLY A 696 -9.47 -5.48 25.81
N GLY A 697 -8.96 -4.38 26.36
CA GLY A 697 -7.91 -4.39 27.40
C GLY A 697 -8.16 -3.52 28.62
N SER A 698 -9.41 -3.38 29.08
CA SER A 698 -9.68 -2.78 30.39
C SER A 698 -10.28 -3.79 31.36
N THR A 699 -9.71 -3.86 32.56
CA THR A 699 -10.39 -4.43 33.73
C THR A 699 -11.65 -3.63 34.05
N GLY A 700 -12.78 -4.02 33.47
CA GLY A 700 -14.13 -3.76 33.97
C GLY A 700 -14.52 -2.30 34.22
N THR A 701 -14.30 -1.40 33.25
CA THR A 701 -14.80 -0.01 33.34
C THR A 701 -15.61 0.50 32.13
N GLY A 702 -15.78 -0.30 31.06
CA GLY A 702 -16.46 0.13 29.82
C GLY A 702 -17.81 -0.51 29.51
N ASP A 703 -18.36 -1.35 30.39
CA ASP A 703 -19.54 -2.14 30.05
C ASP A 703 -20.87 -1.37 30.20
N VAL A 704 -20.88 -0.03 30.30
CA VAL A 704 -22.11 0.75 30.58
C VAL A 704 -22.52 1.59 29.38
N ASP A 705 -23.70 1.34 28.81
CA ASP A 705 -24.27 2.07 27.68
C ASP A 705 -25.51 2.90 28.07
N LEU A 706 -25.83 3.95 27.32
CA LEU A 706 -27.01 4.79 27.51
C LEU A 706 -28.15 4.32 26.60
N VAL A 707 -29.09 3.59 27.19
CA VAL A 707 -30.25 3.01 26.47
C VAL A 707 -31.29 4.06 26.13
N LYS A 708 -31.49 5.04 27.01
CA LYS A 708 -32.58 6.02 26.85
C LYS A 708 -32.30 7.32 27.58
N VAL A 709 -32.68 8.42 26.93
CA VAL A 709 -32.91 9.71 27.59
C VAL A 709 -34.39 10.05 27.50
N HIS A 710 -35.02 10.34 28.62
CA HIS A 710 -36.38 10.86 28.69
C HIS A 710 -36.32 12.26 29.31
N ALA A 711 -36.17 13.25 28.45
CA ALA A 711 -35.99 14.65 28.84
C ALA A 711 -37.30 15.45 28.98
N ASP A 712 -38.40 14.99 28.37
CA ASP A 712 -39.69 15.69 28.41
C ASP A 712 -40.63 15.05 29.45
N ALA A 713 -40.64 15.57 30.67
CA ALA A 713 -41.51 15.07 31.74
C ALA A 713 -43.00 15.42 31.49
N GLU A 714 -43.92 14.46 31.68
CA GLU A 714 -45.36 14.72 31.53
C GLU A 714 -45.83 15.85 32.47
N GLY A 715 -46.35 16.93 31.89
CA GLY A 715 -46.95 18.06 32.61
C GLY A 715 -46.10 19.33 32.55
N THR A 716 -45.74 19.90 33.71
CA THR A 716 -44.74 20.97 33.76
C THR A 716 -43.49 20.43 34.45
N GLU A 717 -42.31 20.69 33.90
CA GLU A 717 -40.98 20.22 34.36
C GLU A 717 -40.80 20.25 35.90
N SER A 718 -41.41 21.23 36.58
CA SER A 718 -41.31 21.37 38.04
C SER A 718 -42.26 20.50 38.88
N GLU A 719 -43.21 19.79 38.27
CA GLU A 719 -44.24 19.00 38.95
C GLU A 719 -44.03 17.47 38.85
N ASN A 720 -43.23 16.98 37.88
CA ASN A 720 -43.03 15.55 37.63
C ASN A 720 -41.56 15.16 37.34
N LEU A 721 -40.62 15.61 38.17
CA LEU A 721 -39.17 15.36 37.97
C LEU A 721 -38.74 13.88 37.98
N ASN A 722 -39.61 12.95 38.41
CA ASN A 722 -39.30 11.52 38.29
C ASN A 722 -39.60 10.97 36.88
N ASP A 723 -40.27 11.76 36.04
CA ASP A 723 -40.54 11.49 34.62
C ASP A 723 -39.54 12.18 33.71
N GLU A 724 -38.47 12.72 34.28
CA GLU A 724 -37.25 13.13 33.59
C GLU A 724 -36.16 12.14 34.05
N TYR A 725 -35.62 11.33 33.16
CA TYR A 725 -34.68 10.26 33.54
C TYR A 725 -33.78 9.80 32.39
N VAL A 726 -32.67 9.15 32.75
CA VAL A 726 -31.80 8.41 31.82
C VAL A 726 -31.71 6.95 32.24
N VAL A 727 -31.55 6.05 31.27
CA VAL A 727 -31.44 4.59 31.51
C VAL A 727 -30.09 4.10 31.01
N PHE A 728 -29.36 3.43 31.88
CA PHE A 728 -28.09 2.79 31.57
C PHE A 728 -28.22 1.26 31.55
N GLU A 729 -27.48 0.58 30.69
CA GLU A 729 -27.38 -0.89 30.63
C GLU A 729 -25.94 -1.35 30.81
N ASN A 730 -25.75 -2.43 31.58
CA ASN A 730 -24.49 -3.15 31.55
C ASN A 730 -24.47 -4.11 30.34
N VAL A 731 -23.78 -3.74 29.27
CA VAL A 731 -23.67 -4.52 28.02
C VAL A 731 -22.55 -5.58 28.06
N GLY A 732 -21.76 -5.60 29.13
CA GLY A 732 -20.68 -6.56 29.33
C GLY A 732 -21.13 -7.92 29.84
N ASP A 733 -20.17 -8.84 30.01
CA ASP A 733 -20.42 -10.22 30.45
C ASP A 733 -20.24 -10.44 31.96
N ALA A 734 -19.86 -9.39 32.71
CA ALA A 734 -19.65 -9.39 34.15
C ALA A 734 -20.36 -8.20 34.84
N ALA A 735 -20.54 -8.27 36.16
CA ALA A 735 -21.13 -7.17 36.92
C ALA A 735 -20.15 -5.98 37.05
N VAL A 736 -20.63 -4.77 36.82
CA VAL A 736 -19.87 -3.51 36.97
C VAL A 736 -20.14 -2.90 38.34
N ASP A 737 -19.12 -2.28 38.94
CA ASP A 737 -19.25 -1.45 40.14
C ASP A 737 -19.31 0.02 39.73
N LEU A 738 -20.49 0.65 39.85
CA LEU A 738 -20.68 2.06 39.52
C LEU A 738 -20.39 2.98 40.71
N THR A 739 -19.82 2.46 41.80
CA THR A 739 -19.60 3.27 43.00
C THR A 739 -18.68 4.47 42.70
N ASN A 740 -19.18 5.67 42.95
CA ASN A 740 -18.55 6.96 42.63
C ASN A 740 -18.50 7.34 41.15
N TYR A 741 -19.16 6.62 40.26
CA TYR A 741 -19.36 7.10 38.89
C TYR A 741 -20.16 8.39 38.93
N GLU A 742 -19.75 9.37 38.13
CA GLU A 742 -20.39 10.67 37.98
C GLU A 742 -21.16 10.72 36.67
N VAL A 743 -22.44 11.11 36.71
CA VAL A 743 -23.26 11.44 35.54
C VAL A 743 -23.45 12.94 35.52
N SER A 744 -23.19 13.59 34.39
CA SER A 744 -23.36 15.03 34.23
C SER A 744 -24.11 15.43 32.95
N ASP A 745 -24.78 16.58 33.00
CA ASP A 745 -25.36 17.24 31.83
C ASP A 745 -24.39 18.27 31.20
N ALA A 746 -24.78 18.94 30.11
CA ALA A 746 -23.98 19.99 29.49
C ALA A 746 -23.91 21.30 30.32
N ALA A 747 -24.68 21.40 31.41
CA ALA A 747 -24.68 22.53 32.35
C ALA A 747 -23.91 22.25 33.64
N ASP A 748 -23.15 21.14 33.70
CA ASP A 748 -22.37 20.65 34.84
C ASP A 748 -23.20 20.30 36.10
N ASN A 749 -24.49 19.99 35.94
CA ASN A 749 -25.25 19.33 37.00
C ASN A 749 -24.71 17.90 37.13
N THR A 750 -24.34 17.46 38.35
CA THR A 750 -23.70 16.17 38.59
C THR A 750 -24.47 15.26 39.55
N TYR A 751 -24.59 13.98 39.19
CA TYR A 751 -25.04 12.87 40.03
C TYR A 751 -23.87 11.95 40.30
N VAL A 752 -23.67 11.51 41.54
CA VAL A 752 -22.64 10.52 41.87
C VAL A 752 -23.31 9.29 42.45
N PHE A 753 -23.10 8.15 41.81
CA PHE A 753 -23.58 6.87 42.30
C PHE A 753 -22.98 6.57 43.68
N SER A 754 -23.83 6.15 44.62
CA SER A 754 -23.39 5.62 45.91
C SER A 754 -22.91 4.17 45.77
N GLU A 755 -22.94 3.33 46.82
CA GLU A 755 -22.63 1.89 46.64
C GLU A 755 -23.67 1.26 45.69
N PHE A 756 -23.27 1.02 44.43
CA PHE A 756 -24.16 0.52 43.39
C PHE A 756 -23.39 -0.41 42.44
N SER A 757 -23.94 -1.61 42.19
CA SER A 757 -23.38 -2.57 41.25
C SER A 757 -24.47 -3.01 40.29
N LEU A 758 -24.12 -3.06 39.00
CA LEU A 758 -25.01 -3.39 37.90
C LEU A 758 -24.60 -4.74 37.28
N ASP A 759 -25.44 -5.76 37.41
CA ASP A 759 -25.18 -7.10 36.86
C ASP A 759 -25.15 -7.06 35.31
N ALA A 760 -24.44 -8.01 34.68
CA ALA A 760 -24.40 -8.16 33.22
C ALA A 760 -25.80 -8.28 32.60
N GLY A 761 -26.09 -7.48 31.57
CA GLY A 761 -27.39 -7.36 30.90
C GLY A 761 -28.49 -6.71 31.74
N ALA A 762 -28.16 -6.07 32.87
CA ALA A 762 -29.13 -5.37 33.71
C ALA A 762 -29.14 -3.86 33.42
N GLN A 763 -30.29 -3.23 33.66
CA GLN A 763 -30.49 -1.78 33.48
C GLN A 763 -30.71 -1.06 34.81
N VAL A 764 -30.27 0.20 34.88
CA VAL A 764 -30.57 1.15 35.96
C VAL A 764 -31.11 2.45 35.40
N THR A 765 -32.19 2.94 36.00
CA THR A 765 -32.80 4.24 35.69
C THR A 765 -32.35 5.28 36.70
N LEU A 766 -31.78 6.40 36.23
CA LEU A 766 -31.49 7.58 37.04
C LEU A 766 -32.58 8.64 36.82
N HIS A 767 -33.44 8.82 37.82
CA HIS A 767 -34.48 9.83 37.83
C HIS A 767 -33.95 11.16 38.37
N THR A 768 -34.31 12.29 37.73
CA THR A 768 -33.92 13.62 38.20
C THR A 768 -34.54 13.97 39.56
N GLY A 769 -35.78 13.55 39.80
CA GLY A 769 -36.51 13.89 41.03
C GLY A 769 -36.10 13.07 42.26
N SER A 770 -37.01 12.92 43.22
CA SER A 770 -36.73 12.29 44.52
C SER A 770 -37.48 10.98 44.72
N GLY A 771 -36.83 10.02 45.38
CA GLY A 771 -37.37 8.69 45.64
C GLY A 771 -36.57 7.91 46.67
N THR A 772 -36.61 6.58 46.60
CA THR A 772 -35.80 5.69 47.44
C THR A 772 -35.08 4.74 46.52
N ASP A 773 -33.74 4.81 46.51
CA ASP A 773 -32.90 4.01 45.62
C ASP A 773 -33.15 2.51 45.78
N THR A 774 -33.19 1.82 44.65
CA THR A 774 -33.29 0.37 44.51
C THR A 774 -32.19 -0.14 43.58
N SER A 775 -32.17 -1.43 43.25
CA SER A 775 -31.20 -1.99 42.29
C SER A 775 -31.48 -1.62 40.83
N THR A 776 -32.64 -1.02 40.52
CA THR A 776 -33.05 -0.67 39.14
C THR A 776 -33.40 0.80 38.98
N ASP A 777 -33.54 1.54 40.08
CA ASP A 777 -34.00 2.93 40.09
C ASP A 777 -33.22 3.70 41.14
N VAL A 778 -32.54 4.77 40.72
CA VAL A 778 -31.81 5.70 41.58
C VAL A 778 -32.33 7.12 41.36
N TYR A 779 -32.25 7.96 42.40
CA TYR A 779 -32.88 9.28 42.40
C TYR A 779 -31.87 10.38 42.70
N TRP A 780 -31.73 11.33 41.79
CA TRP A 780 -30.80 12.46 41.90
C TRP A 780 -31.19 13.42 43.04
N GLY A 781 -32.50 13.58 43.29
CA GLY A 781 -33.03 14.43 44.34
C GLY A 781 -33.06 15.92 43.97
N GLU A 782 -32.99 16.23 42.68
CA GLU A 782 -33.02 17.60 42.18
C GLU A 782 -34.40 18.24 42.30
N SER A 783 -34.40 19.58 42.21
CA SER A 783 -35.62 20.41 42.37
C SER A 783 -36.01 21.18 41.10
N GLY A 784 -35.31 20.94 39.99
CA GLY A 784 -35.62 21.42 38.65
C GLY A 784 -35.11 20.40 37.62
N GLY A 785 -35.57 20.51 36.37
CA GLY A 785 -35.14 19.63 35.29
C GLY A 785 -33.66 19.79 35.00
N VAL A 786 -33.02 18.68 34.68
CA VAL A 786 -31.60 18.56 34.35
C VAL A 786 -31.41 18.33 32.85
N TRP A 787 -32.32 17.60 32.21
CA TRP A 787 -32.20 17.14 30.83
C TRP A 787 -32.98 18.06 29.90
N ASN A 788 -32.30 18.89 29.10
CA ASN A 788 -32.98 19.86 28.24
C ASN A 788 -33.80 19.17 27.12
N ASN A 789 -35.10 19.49 27.01
CA ASN A 789 -36.02 18.87 26.04
C ASN A 789 -35.61 19.17 24.59
N THR A 790 -34.87 20.25 24.33
CA THR A 790 -34.37 20.61 22.98
C THR A 790 -33.04 19.97 22.61
N GLY A 791 -32.47 19.17 23.52
CA GLY A 791 -31.16 18.54 23.38
C GLY A 791 -30.21 18.89 24.53
N ASP A 792 -29.43 17.90 24.94
CA ASP A 792 -28.45 17.95 26.04
C ASP A 792 -27.36 16.88 25.83
N THR A 793 -26.33 16.89 26.67
CA THR A 793 -25.26 15.89 26.66
C THR A 793 -25.19 15.16 27.98
N VAL A 794 -25.44 13.84 27.95
CA VAL A 794 -25.20 12.94 29.10
C VAL A 794 -23.75 12.49 29.07
N THR A 795 -22.96 12.87 30.07
CA THR A 795 -21.58 12.39 30.24
C THR A 795 -21.50 11.50 31.48
N VAL A 796 -20.91 10.32 31.37
CA VAL A 796 -20.61 9.44 32.51
C VAL A 796 -19.10 9.36 32.66
N VAL A 797 -18.61 9.54 33.87
CA VAL A 797 -17.20 9.49 34.25
C VAL A 797 -17.05 8.46 35.37
N ASP A 798 -16.04 7.58 35.27
CA ASP A 798 -15.76 6.58 36.30
C ASP A 798 -15.18 7.19 37.59
N ASP A 799 -14.91 6.34 38.59
CA ASP A 799 -14.34 6.77 39.88
C ASP A 799 -12.87 7.23 39.78
N ALA A 800 -12.19 6.94 38.66
CA ALA A 800 -10.83 7.39 38.34
C ALA A 800 -10.81 8.74 37.62
N GLY A 801 -11.96 9.22 37.13
CA GLY A 801 -12.09 10.48 36.40
C GLY A 801 -12.02 10.32 34.88
N SER A 802 -12.14 9.10 34.35
CA SER A 802 -12.17 8.80 32.91
C SER A 802 -13.60 8.81 32.39
N THR A 803 -13.84 9.45 31.25
CA THR A 803 -15.16 9.43 30.60
C THR A 803 -15.48 8.02 30.09
N VAL A 804 -16.56 7.41 30.61
CA VAL A 804 -17.08 6.09 30.24
C VAL A 804 -17.98 6.18 29.01
N LEU A 805 -18.88 7.17 28.96
CA LEU A 805 -19.70 7.47 27.78
C LEU A 805 -20.05 8.97 27.75
N SER A 806 -20.24 9.53 26.55
CA SER A 806 -20.67 10.92 26.35
C SER A 806 -21.61 11.00 25.17
N VAL A 807 -22.92 11.13 25.42
CA VAL A 807 -23.97 11.08 24.39
C VAL A 807 -24.72 12.39 24.36
N THR A 808 -24.73 13.03 23.19
CA THR A 808 -25.56 14.21 22.93
C THR A 808 -26.83 13.79 22.21
N TYR A 809 -27.99 14.22 22.70
CA TYR A 809 -29.25 14.15 21.98
C TYR A 809 -29.65 15.56 21.54
N GLU A 810 -30.24 15.69 20.36
CA GLU A 810 -30.79 16.94 19.85
C GLU A 810 -32.25 16.68 19.44
N ASP A 811 -33.16 17.54 19.86
CA ASP A 811 -34.51 17.59 19.30
C ASP A 811 -34.42 18.34 17.97
N ASP A 812 -34.59 17.65 16.85
CA ASP A 812 -34.51 18.16 15.49
C ASP A 812 -35.70 19.08 15.11
N GLY A 813 -36.45 19.56 16.10
CA GLY A 813 -37.35 20.69 15.95
C GLY A 813 -38.54 20.37 15.05
N PHE A 814 -39.03 19.14 15.09
CA PHE A 814 -40.33 18.81 14.54
C PHE A 814 -41.40 19.22 15.55
N ASP A 815 -41.85 20.47 15.41
CA ASP A 815 -43.05 21.02 16.04
C ASP A 815 -44.20 20.01 15.99
N ASP A 816 -44.48 19.34 17.12
CA ASP A 816 -45.70 18.57 17.38
C ASP A 816 -46.92 19.51 17.52
N THR A 817 -47.14 20.29 16.47
CA THR A 817 -48.45 20.81 16.09
C THR A 817 -48.77 20.29 14.71
N GLY A 818 -49.22 19.03 14.66
CA GLY A 818 -49.67 18.40 13.43
C GLY A 818 -50.64 19.27 12.62
N ASP A 819 -50.37 19.36 11.32
CA ASP A 819 -51.40 19.33 10.28
C ASP A 819 -50.83 18.90 8.93
N ASP A 820 -50.51 17.61 8.79
CA ASP A 820 -50.66 16.87 7.54
C ASP A 820 -51.15 15.43 7.76
N GLY A 821 -52.33 15.34 8.37
CA GLY A 821 -53.37 14.46 7.84
C GLY A 821 -53.05 12.95 7.74
N GLY A 822 -52.64 12.34 8.85
CA GLY A 822 -52.61 10.89 9.02
C GLY A 822 -52.92 10.51 10.47
N THR A 823 -54.11 10.83 10.96
CA THR A 823 -54.51 10.41 12.32
C THR A 823 -54.57 8.89 12.43
N SER A 824 -53.66 8.27 13.18
CA SER A 824 -53.96 7.05 13.92
C SER A 824 -53.86 7.32 15.43
N PRO A 825 -54.86 6.95 16.24
CA PRO A 825 -55.08 7.54 17.56
C PRO A 825 -54.39 6.78 18.70
N SER A 826 -53.28 6.08 18.44
CA SER A 826 -52.70 5.11 19.38
C SER A 826 -51.20 5.23 19.69
N GLY A 827 -50.44 6.10 19.00
CA GLY A 827 -48.97 6.16 19.19
C GLY A 827 -48.25 4.89 18.73
N MET A 828 -48.93 4.02 17.98
CA MET A 828 -48.37 2.79 17.43
C MET A 828 -47.70 3.07 16.08
N ALA A 829 -46.46 2.63 15.89
CA ALA A 829 -45.69 2.86 14.67
C ALA A 829 -44.90 1.61 14.23
N ILE A 830 -44.63 1.49 12.94
CA ILE A 830 -43.63 0.56 12.40
C ILE A 830 -42.30 1.33 12.33
N THR A 831 -41.28 0.87 13.05
CA THR A 831 -40.01 1.60 13.14
C THR A 831 -38.88 0.97 12.33
N ASN A 832 -38.99 -0.31 11.98
CA ASN A 832 -38.01 -0.98 11.12
C ASN A 832 -38.63 -2.18 10.38
N VAL A 833 -38.11 -2.45 9.17
CA VAL A 833 -38.30 -3.69 8.43
C VAL A 833 -36.90 -4.23 8.08
N SER A 834 -36.59 -5.44 8.53
CA SER A 834 -35.44 -6.24 8.09
C SER A 834 -35.92 -7.16 6.98
N GLU A 835 -35.52 -6.90 5.75
CA GLU A 835 -35.99 -7.61 4.54
C GLU A 835 -35.06 -8.75 4.09
N ASP A 836 -33.80 -8.77 4.55
CA ASP A 836 -32.81 -9.75 4.15
C ASP A 836 -32.19 -10.49 5.35
N GLY A 837 -31.69 -11.70 5.10
CA GLY A 837 -30.94 -12.46 6.08
C GLY A 837 -30.81 -13.95 5.75
N ALA A 838 -29.85 -14.61 6.40
CA ALA A 838 -29.49 -16.01 6.12
C ALA A 838 -30.64 -17.01 6.40
N THR A 839 -31.59 -16.63 7.26
CA THR A 839 -32.79 -17.41 7.58
C THR A 839 -34.05 -16.53 7.56
N LEU A 840 -35.23 -17.15 7.43
CA LEU A 840 -36.52 -16.44 7.49
C LEU A 840 -36.82 -15.78 8.85
N ASN A 841 -36.03 -16.04 9.90
CA ASN A 841 -36.18 -15.34 11.17
C ASN A 841 -35.34 -14.05 11.22
N ASP A 842 -34.39 -13.87 10.31
CA ASP A 842 -33.60 -12.63 10.18
C ASP A 842 -34.39 -11.56 9.39
N GLU A 843 -35.44 -12.00 8.71
CA GLU A 843 -36.46 -11.17 8.08
C GLU A 843 -37.62 -10.89 9.07
N TYR A 844 -37.82 -9.63 9.47
CA TYR A 844 -38.80 -9.24 10.50
C TYR A 844 -39.24 -7.78 10.42
N VAL A 845 -40.33 -7.42 11.10
CA VAL A 845 -40.80 -6.03 11.28
C VAL A 845 -40.86 -5.66 12.76
N VAL A 846 -40.39 -4.46 13.10
CA VAL A 846 -40.48 -3.91 14.46
C VAL A 846 -41.70 -2.99 14.55
N VAL A 847 -42.58 -3.27 15.51
CA VAL A 847 -43.71 -2.40 15.86
C VAL A 847 -43.48 -1.85 17.25
N GLU A 848 -43.64 -0.55 17.41
CA GLU A 848 -43.49 0.19 18.67
C GLU A 848 -44.83 0.74 19.15
N ASN A 849 -45.03 0.75 20.47
CA ASN A 849 -46.06 1.54 21.13
C ASN A 849 -45.45 2.77 21.81
N GLY A 850 -45.33 3.88 21.09
CA GLY A 850 -44.96 5.19 21.64
C GLY A 850 -46.13 5.94 22.28
N GLY A 851 -47.31 5.32 22.42
CA GLY A 851 -48.49 5.93 23.04
C GLY A 851 -48.47 5.85 24.56
N SER A 852 -49.22 6.73 25.24
CA SER A 852 -49.24 6.84 26.72
C SER A 852 -49.97 5.72 27.47
N SER A 853 -50.31 4.61 26.80
CA SER A 853 -50.92 3.44 27.45
C SER A 853 -50.69 2.16 26.66
N ALA A 854 -50.67 1.02 27.36
CA ALA A 854 -50.58 -0.29 26.73
C ALA A 854 -51.73 -0.53 25.74
N VAL A 855 -51.42 -1.06 24.56
CA VAL A 855 -52.37 -1.29 23.46
C VAL A 855 -52.65 -2.78 23.31
N ASP A 856 -53.92 -3.17 23.44
CA ASP A 856 -54.38 -4.52 23.11
C ASP A 856 -54.46 -4.66 21.58
N MET A 857 -53.51 -5.39 21.00
CA MET A 857 -53.42 -5.60 19.55
C MET A 857 -54.13 -6.90 19.13
N SER A 858 -55.01 -7.46 19.96
CA SER A 858 -55.78 -8.65 19.62
C SER A 858 -56.50 -8.51 18.29
N GLY A 859 -56.08 -9.29 17.28
CA GLY A 859 -56.72 -9.30 15.98
C GLY A 859 -56.28 -8.20 15.01
N TRP A 860 -55.34 -7.34 15.40
CA TRP A 860 -54.64 -6.41 14.51
C TRP A 860 -53.88 -7.20 13.45
N THR A 861 -53.54 -6.55 12.33
CA THR A 861 -52.81 -7.18 11.24
C THR A 861 -51.64 -6.37 10.74
N LEU A 862 -50.57 -7.06 10.35
CA LEU A 862 -49.43 -6.51 9.62
C LEU A 862 -49.40 -7.15 8.22
N SER A 863 -49.31 -6.35 7.16
CA SER A 863 -49.32 -6.87 5.78
C SER A 863 -48.32 -6.19 4.86
N ASP A 864 -47.83 -6.93 3.87
CA ASP A 864 -46.99 -6.41 2.79
C ASP A 864 -47.82 -5.89 1.59
N ALA A 865 -47.13 -5.37 0.56
CA ALA A 865 -47.78 -4.88 -0.65
C ALA A 865 -48.34 -6.01 -1.54
N ALA A 866 -47.83 -7.25 -1.43
CA ALA A 866 -48.32 -8.41 -2.20
C ALA A 866 -49.54 -9.11 -1.55
N GLY A 867 -49.87 -8.77 -0.30
CA GLY A 867 -51.08 -9.20 0.41
C GLY A 867 -50.89 -10.40 1.35
N TYR A 868 -49.67 -10.76 1.71
CA TYR A 868 -49.37 -11.58 2.87
C TYR A 868 -49.78 -10.81 4.13
N THR A 869 -50.55 -11.45 5.02
CA THR A 869 -51.03 -10.81 6.26
C THR A 869 -50.75 -11.65 7.51
N TYR A 870 -50.10 -11.03 8.50
CA TYR A 870 -49.92 -11.52 9.87
C TYR A 870 -51.08 -11.02 10.71
N GLN A 871 -51.57 -11.85 11.62
CA GLN A 871 -52.57 -11.43 12.58
C GLN A 871 -52.02 -11.63 13.99
N PHE A 872 -52.00 -10.54 14.76
CA PHE A 872 -51.55 -10.56 16.14
C PHE A 872 -52.44 -11.48 17.00
N PRO A 873 -51.84 -12.31 17.87
CA PRO A 873 -52.58 -13.33 18.60
C PRO A 873 -53.55 -12.72 19.62
N SER A 874 -54.63 -13.44 19.90
CA SER A 874 -55.62 -12.98 20.88
C SER A 874 -54.99 -12.88 22.27
N GLY A 875 -55.15 -11.72 22.90
CA GLY A 875 -54.59 -11.38 24.20
C GLY A 875 -53.20 -10.76 24.15
N PHE A 876 -52.64 -10.51 22.95
CA PHE A 876 -51.37 -9.79 22.84
C PHE A 876 -51.57 -8.31 23.15
N THR A 877 -50.80 -7.81 24.09
CA THR A 877 -50.81 -6.40 24.50
C THR A 877 -49.38 -5.91 24.43
N LEU A 878 -49.16 -4.78 23.75
CA LEU A 878 -47.87 -4.12 23.72
C LEU A 878 -47.89 -3.00 24.74
N ASP A 879 -47.03 -3.10 25.76
CA ASP A 879 -46.92 -2.10 26.82
C ASP A 879 -46.41 -0.76 26.26
N VAL A 880 -46.62 0.32 27.01
CA VAL A 880 -46.12 1.65 26.64
C VAL A 880 -44.59 1.63 26.50
N ASN A 881 -44.07 2.30 25.48
CA ASN A 881 -42.64 2.38 25.14
C ASN A 881 -41.97 1.02 24.91
N SER A 882 -42.75 0.00 24.55
CA SER A 882 -42.24 -1.33 24.22
C SER A 882 -42.32 -1.59 22.72
N THR A 883 -41.42 -2.43 22.24
CA THR A 883 -41.40 -2.91 20.85
C THR A 883 -41.66 -4.40 20.77
N VAL A 884 -42.18 -4.84 19.63
CA VAL A 884 -42.31 -6.26 19.28
C VAL A 884 -41.78 -6.50 17.87
N LYS A 885 -40.97 -7.55 17.72
CA LYS A 885 -40.51 -8.06 16.43
C LYS A 885 -41.47 -9.12 15.90
N VAL A 886 -41.89 -8.99 14.65
CA VAL A 886 -42.68 -10.00 13.95
C VAL A 886 -41.80 -10.62 12.87
N HIS A 887 -41.27 -11.82 13.14
CA HIS A 887 -40.41 -12.57 12.24
C HIS A 887 -41.22 -13.33 11.19
N THR A 888 -40.73 -13.39 9.95
CA THR A 888 -41.39 -14.11 8.85
C THR A 888 -41.40 -15.63 9.06
N GLY A 889 -40.31 -16.18 9.60
CA GLY A 889 -40.11 -17.61 9.80
C GLY A 889 -40.85 -18.22 11.00
N LYS A 890 -40.35 -19.36 11.49
CA LYS A 890 -40.99 -20.16 12.56
C LYS A 890 -40.24 -20.01 13.88
N GLY A 891 -40.98 -19.89 14.97
CA GLY A 891 -40.46 -19.83 16.34
C GLY A 891 -41.53 -20.06 17.39
N THR A 892 -41.24 -19.70 18.63
CA THR A 892 -42.20 -19.73 19.74
C THR A 892 -42.41 -18.31 20.22
N ASP A 893 -43.65 -17.82 20.11
CA ASP A 893 -44.01 -16.45 20.48
C ASP A 893 -43.65 -16.14 21.95
N THR A 894 -43.06 -14.96 22.16
CA THR A 894 -42.77 -14.31 23.44
C THR A 894 -43.52 -12.98 23.54
N SER A 895 -43.24 -12.16 24.55
CA SER A 895 -43.77 -10.80 24.65
C SER A 895 -43.12 -9.81 23.68
N THR A 896 -41.90 -10.11 23.22
CA THR A 896 -41.07 -9.22 22.36
C THR A 896 -40.86 -9.77 20.96
N ASP A 897 -41.11 -11.06 20.74
CA ASP A 897 -40.83 -11.74 19.47
C ASP A 897 -42.02 -12.63 19.09
N LEU A 898 -42.59 -12.39 17.92
CA LEU A 898 -43.71 -13.10 17.35
C LEU A 898 -43.30 -13.73 16.02
N TYR A 899 -43.83 -14.91 15.70
CA TYR A 899 -43.41 -15.66 14.52
C TYR A 899 -44.60 -15.95 13.59
N TRP A 900 -44.48 -15.51 12.35
CA TRP A 900 -45.53 -15.65 11.35
C TRP A 900 -45.69 -17.09 10.84
N GLY A 901 -44.60 -17.85 10.86
CA GLY A 901 -44.57 -19.25 10.50
C GLY A 901 -44.59 -19.53 8.99
N TYR A 902 -44.25 -18.55 8.16
CA TYR A 902 -44.13 -18.73 6.72
C TYR A 902 -42.91 -19.60 6.36
N GLU A 903 -42.93 -20.13 5.14
CA GLU A 903 -41.88 -21.02 4.60
C GLU A 903 -41.10 -20.37 3.46
N SER A 904 -41.35 -19.09 3.18
CA SER A 904 -40.69 -18.27 2.17
C SER A 904 -40.69 -16.81 2.60
N ALA A 905 -39.76 -16.03 2.06
CA ALA A 905 -39.68 -14.60 2.33
C ALA A 905 -40.95 -13.85 1.90
N VAL A 906 -41.27 -12.79 2.63
CA VAL A 906 -42.46 -11.95 2.48
C VAL A 906 -42.10 -10.53 2.05
N TRP A 907 -41.08 -9.95 2.67
CA TRP A 907 -40.55 -8.61 2.45
C TRP A 907 -39.53 -8.63 1.31
N ASN A 908 -39.70 -7.76 0.32
CA ASN A 908 -38.88 -7.76 -0.89
C ASN A 908 -37.59 -6.93 -0.75
N ASN A 909 -36.42 -7.53 -1.01
CA ASN A 909 -35.10 -6.85 -0.99
C ASN A 909 -34.98 -5.70 -2.02
N GLY A 910 -35.85 -5.65 -3.03
CA GLY A 910 -35.93 -4.53 -3.98
C GLY A 910 -36.84 -3.37 -3.56
N GLY A 911 -37.31 -3.37 -2.31
CA GLY A 911 -38.26 -2.44 -1.73
C GLY A 911 -39.69 -3.00 -1.61
N ASP A 912 -40.34 -2.71 -0.48
CA ASP A 912 -41.70 -3.16 -0.15
C ASP A 912 -42.44 -2.13 0.74
N THR A 913 -43.64 -2.45 1.21
CA THR A 913 -44.40 -1.61 2.15
C THR A 913 -45.12 -2.45 3.19
N ALA A 914 -44.72 -2.29 4.45
CA ALA A 914 -45.41 -2.86 5.60
C ALA A 914 -46.57 -1.95 6.02
N THR A 915 -47.74 -2.53 6.25
CA THR A 915 -48.97 -1.82 6.67
C THR A 915 -49.51 -2.44 7.96
N LEU A 916 -49.56 -1.66 9.04
CA LEU A 916 -50.18 -2.04 10.30
C LEU A 916 -51.65 -1.59 10.31
N THR A 917 -52.56 -2.46 10.71
CA THR A 917 -54.02 -2.21 10.70
C THR A 917 -54.65 -2.71 11.99
N ASP A 918 -55.53 -1.92 12.60
CA ASP A 918 -56.22 -2.26 13.84
C ASP A 918 -57.29 -3.36 13.66
N ASP A 919 -57.87 -3.82 14.78
CA ASP A 919 -58.92 -4.85 14.79
C ASP A 919 -60.23 -4.42 14.13
N ALA A 920 -60.44 -3.11 13.94
CA ALA A 920 -61.56 -2.54 13.21
C ALA A 920 -61.30 -2.43 11.69
N GLY A 921 -60.08 -2.72 11.24
CA GLY A 921 -59.66 -2.63 9.84
C GLY A 921 -59.19 -1.24 9.41
N THR A 922 -58.84 -0.37 10.36
CA THR A 922 -58.27 0.96 10.10
C THR A 922 -56.75 0.86 10.02
N THR A 923 -56.16 1.38 8.94
CA THR A 923 -54.69 1.47 8.84
C THR A 923 -54.16 2.38 9.95
N VAL A 924 -53.25 1.84 10.74
CA VAL A 924 -52.61 2.49 11.87
C VAL A 924 -51.31 3.16 11.43
N ASP A 925 -50.49 2.46 10.65
CA ASP A 925 -49.25 2.99 10.12
C ASP A 925 -48.80 2.24 8.85
N THR A 926 -47.92 2.87 8.07
CA THR A 926 -47.31 2.28 6.87
C THR A 926 -45.83 2.66 6.78
N TYR A 927 -44.98 1.69 6.50
CA TYR A 927 -43.53 1.88 6.35
C TYR A 927 -43.06 1.31 5.01
N SER A 928 -42.43 2.14 4.19
CA SER A 928 -41.85 1.77 2.88
C SER A 928 -40.35 2.04 2.90
N TYR A 929 -39.58 1.13 2.31
CA TYR A 929 -38.12 1.20 2.22
C TYR A 929 -37.65 0.91 0.79
#